data_AF-A0A0D2IHL9-F1
#
_entry.id   AF-A0A0D2IHL9-F1
#
_cell.length_a   1.000
_cell.length_b   1.000
_cell.length_c   1.000
_cell.angle_alpha   90.00
_cell.angle_beta   90.00
_cell.angle_gamma   90.00
#
_symmetry.space_group_name_H-M   'P 1'
#
loop_
_entity.id
_entity.type
_entity.pdbx_description
1 polymer ?
#
loop_
_entity_poly.entity_id
_entity_poly.type
_entity_poly.pdbx_seq_one_letter_code
_entity_poly.pdbx_strand_id
1 'polypeptide(L)'
;MKRRSAEDEESPAKKRVLSNDTPSLKSTFRSDLFTGETREHFRKSYQASTPYPHAVVPSLIQESLLRSVRSEITTHIHFTLKETDIYRIHQSGDLANLSNLDAESLRRLPSLVRLRDALYSSEFREWVSIVTGAGKVSGKKTDMAVNVYTPGCYLLCHDDVIGSRRVSYILYLTDPDHPWQPEWGGGLRLFPTETKKNKAGEEIKVPLAEHSLNIPPSFGQLSFFAVRPGESYHDVEEVYHGPNPEQDGGRIRMAISGWYHIPQEGEEGFEEGIEQAQAQKSSLAQLKGAANEFDEPQLIFRHFDEPRCVMDSHASQKELDPGDDQDTEQDILTEQDLTFLLHYISPSYLTPGMIEDFSSSFAEMSALQLEQFFNPKFANELKEYISAIENETSSSKQSRCHPSNWSVARPPHKHRYAYLQGAEALHRDKTPISRILTDLIHSHAFKKWLALVTRLKATSLIRQNAIARRFRRGKDYALANPYLGQQPQLEFTISITPSGGWERDETEEENEAANGYAVTNGDEDLGTGKDKAKAESAESEQDQRQVQVSTAEHIEFGGEEVYMAGDDEDDLDAASVSSQTLPSVGKKADPAIYKSSAGDEDGEEDGGILFANPAAWNRFSIVLRDKGVLRFVKYVSRSANGDRWDVKGEVIVEDGTWDGDENVDEDGGEEEEEEDGR
;
A
#
# COMPACT_ATOMS: atom_id res chain seq x y z
N MET A 1 -58.38 42.89 -12.73
CA MET A 1 -58.47 43.90 -11.65
C MET A 1 -57.46 43.55 -10.58
N LYS A 2 -56.62 44.52 -10.19
CA LYS A 2 -55.55 44.44 -9.19
C LYS A 2 -55.97 43.84 -7.85
N ARG A 3 -55.05 43.11 -7.20
CA ARG A 3 -54.66 43.12 -5.76
C ARG A 3 -53.91 41.80 -5.46
N ARG A 4 -52.88 41.69 -4.63
CA ARG A 4 -51.93 42.60 -3.96
C ARG A 4 -50.88 41.65 -3.36
N SER A 5 -49.61 42.04 -3.37
CA SER A 5 -48.45 41.37 -2.77
C SER A 5 -48.65 41.06 -1.28
N ALA A 6 -48.15 39.89 -0.85
CA ALA A 6 -47.85 39.58 0.54
C ALA A 6 -46.36 39.25 0.62
N GLU A 7 -45.67 39.99 1.47
CA GLU A 7 -44.24 39.97 1.74
C GLU A 7 -43.86 38.70 2.51
N ASP A 8 -42.71 38.11 2.15
CA ASP A 8 -42.07 37.02 2.88
C ASP A 8 -41.59 37.52 4.26
N GLU A 9 -42.10 36.92 5.34
CA GLU A 9 -41.56 37.11 6.68
C GLU A 9 -40.23 36.36 6.82
N GLU A 10 -39.13 37.10 6.84
CA GLU A 10 -37.81 36.64 7.31
C GLU A 10 -37.89 36.17 8.77
N SER A 11 -37.61 34.90 9.00
CA SER A 11 -37.37 34.34 10.34
C SER A 11 -36.09 34.92 10.95
N PRO A 12 -36.08 35.41 12.20
CA PRO A 12 -34.95 36.14 12.75
C PRO A 12 -33.77 35.22 13.07
N ALA A 13 -32.58 35.64 12.65
CA ALA A 13 -31.30 35.04 12.99
C ALA A 13 -31.15 34.89 14.52
N LYS A 14 -30.81 33.66 14.95
CA LYS A 14 -30.52 33.33 16.35
C LYS A 14 -29.34 34.17 16.85
N LYS A 15 -29.61 35.18 17.67
CA LYS A 15 -28.59 35.92 18.43
C LYS A 15 -27.84 34.95 19.35
N ARG A 16 -26.56 34.71 19.05
CA ARG A 16 -25.60 34.09 19.96
C ARG A 16 -25.55 34.92 21.26
N VAL A 17 -25.78 34.26 22.38
CA VAL A 17 -25.58 34.82 23.72
C VAL A 17 -24.09 35.00 23.93
N LEU A 18 -23.62 36.25 23.92
CA LEU A 18 -22.27 36.64 24.32
C LEU A 18 -22.22 36.68 25.85
N SER A 19 -21.77 35.59 26.48
CA SER A 19 -21.25 35.63 27.84
C SER A 19 -19.80 36.10 27.80
N ASN A 20 -19.53 37.22 28.47
CA ASN A 20 -18.27 37.99 28.46
C ASN A 20 -17.06 37.34 29.17
N ASP A 21 -17.03 36.01 29.35
CA ASP A 21 -15.91 35.28 29.98
C ASP A 21 -15.37 34.15 29.08
N THR A 22 -15.36 34.34 27.76
CA THR A 22 -14.66 33.40 26.87
C THR A 22 -13.19 33.84 26.76
N PRO A 23 -12.22 33.08 27.31
CA PRO A 23 -10.81 33.39 27.10
C PRO A 23 -10.52 33.46 25.60
N SER A 24 -9.82 34.52 25.17
CA SER A 24 -9.47 34.72 23.75
C SER A 24 -8.84 33.46 23.16
N LEU A 25 -9.21 33.07 21.94
CA LEU A 25 -8.59 31.94 21.24
C LEU A 25 -7.06 32.07 21.13
N LYS A 26 -6.52 33.29 21.21
CA LYS A 26 -5.07 33.53 21.28
C LYS A 26 -4.41 32.90 22.51
N SER A 27 -5.12 32.84 23.64
CA SER A 27 -4.59 32.26 24.87
C SER A 27 -4.50 30.74 24.82
N THR A 28 -5.04 30.11 23.78
CA THR A 28 -4.90 28.68 23.51
C THR A 28 -3.47 28.32 23.07
N PHE A 29 -2.75 29.26 22.45
CA PHE A 29 -1.41 29.04 21.92
C PHE A 29 -0.32 29.38 22.94
N ARG A 30 0.92 28.98 22.66
CA ARG A 30 2.11 29.52 23.33
C ARG A 30 2.13 31.05 23.26
N SER A 31 2.54 31.70 24.35
CA SER A 31 2.36 33.14 24.57
C SER A 31 3.13 34.03 23.59
N ASP A 32 4.22 33.53 23.02
CA ASP A 32 5.11 34.22 22.10
C ASP A 32 4.76 33.99 20.61
N LEU A 33 3.82 33.09 20.29
CA LEU A 33 3.55 32.64 18.91
C LEU A 33 3.32 33.79 17.92
N PHE A 34 2.51 34.76 18.34
CA PHE A 34 2.07 35.87 17.50
C PHE A 34 2.99 37.10 17.56
N THR A 35 4.12 37.00 18.26
CA THR A 35 5.11 38.09 18.26
C THR A 35 5.79 38.20 16.91
N GLY A 36 6.21 39.42 16.54
CA GLY A 36 6.89 39.66 15.26
C GLY A 36 8.20 38.87 15.13
N GLU A 37 8.94 38.72 16.23
CA GLU A 37 10.20 37.99 16.30
C GLU A 37 10.00 36.48 16.06
N THR A 38 9.11 35.84 16.82
CA THR A 38 8.83 34.40 16.68
C THR A 38 8.31 34.07 15.28
N ARG A 39 7.40 34.90 14.75
CA ARG A 39 6.86 34.72 13.39
C ARG A 39 7.95 34.81 12.32
N GLU A 40 8.84 35.79 12.41
CA GLU A 40 9.95 35.95 11.45
C GLU A 40 10.97 34.82 11.57
N HIS A 41 11.25 34.35 12.79
CA HIS A 41 12.09 33.19 13.03
C HIS A 41 11.55 31.94 12.32
N PHE A 42 10.27 31.62 12.51
CA PHE A 42 9.65 30.46 11.84
C PHE A 42 9.60 30.62 10.32
N ARG A 43 9.32 31.83 9.81
CA ARG A 43 9.36 32.12 8.36
C ARG A 43 10.75 31.84 7.76
N LYS A 44 11.82 32.31 8.40
CA LYS A 44 13.20 32.06 7.95
C LYS A 44 13.56 30.58 8.02
N SER A 45 13.22 29.91 9.12
CA SER A 45 13.45 28.47 9.29
C SER A 45 12.74 27.66 8.20
N TYR A 46 11.47 27.97 7.95
CA TYR A 46 10.65 27.34 6.91
C TYR A 46 11.27 27.49 5.51
N GLN A 47 11.76 28.68 5.17
CA GLN A 47 12.39 28.93 3.87
C GLN A 47 13.73 28.22 3.69
N ALA A 48 14.47 28.01 4.78
CA ALA A 48 15.79 27.37 4.76
C ALA A 48 15.74 25.85 4.91
N SER A 49 14.58 25.28 5.26
CA SER A 49 14.45 23.85 5.53
C SER A 49 14.50 22.99 4.25
N THR A 50 15.00 21.77 4.39
CA THR A 50 15.16 20.78 3.31
C THR A 50 14.57 19.43 3.74
N PRO A 51 14.05 18.58 2.85
CA PRO A 51 14.19 18.60 1.38
C PRO A 51 13.29 19.61 0.64
N TYR A 52 12.22 20.07 1.28
CA TYR A 52 11.37 21.16 0.81
C TYR A 52 10.93 22.01 2.03
N PRO A 53 10.40 23.22 1.80
CA PRO A 53 9.98 24.11 2.88
C PRO A 53 8.93 23.48 3.82
N HIS A 54 9.28 23.36 5.09
CA HIS A 54 8.47 22.79 6.17
C HIS A 54 8.82 23.46 7.51
N ALA A 55 7.93 23.37 8.50
CA ALA A 55 8.17 23.88 9.84
C ALA A 55 7.80 22.86 10.90
N VAL A 56 8.56 22.88 12.00
CA VAL A 56 8.30 22.13 13.23
C VAL A 56 8.19 23.13 14.38
N VAL A 57 7.01 23.23 14.98
CA VAL A 57 6.71 24.15 16.09
C VAL A 57 6.54 23.35 17.37
N PRO A 58 7.50 23.39 18.30
CA PRO A 58 7.34 22.71 19.58
C PRO A 58 6.33 23.44 20.46
N SER A 59 5.54 22.66 21.19
CA SER A 59 4.59 23.14 22.21
C SER A 59 3.68 24.26 21.69
N LEU A 60 3.03 24.03 20.55
CA LEU A 60 2.18 25.02 19.89
C LEU A 60 1.02 25.49 20.79
N ILE A 61 0.37 24.52 21.44
CA ILE A 61 -0.83 24.68 22.24
C ILE A 61 -0.47 24.63 23.72
N GLN A 62 -1.17 25.40 24.54
CA GLN A 62 -1.05 25.34 26.00
C GLN A 62 -1.24 23.90 26.49
N GLU A 63 -0.28 23.42 27.28
CA GLU A 63 -0.22 22.01 27.70
C GLU A 63 -1.51 21.55 28.39
N SER A 64 -2.09 22.39 29.25
CA SER A 64 -3.33 22.08 29.97
C SER A 64 -4.50 21.79 29.03
N LEU A 65 -4.68 22.59 27.97
CA LEU A 65 -5.72 22.33 26.97
C LEU A 65 -5.43 21.04 26.22
N LEU A 66 -4.17 20.83 25.78
CA LEU A 66 -3.84 19.68 24.95
C LEU A 66 -3.96 18.36 25.73
N ARG A 67 -3.66 18.36 27.03
CA ARG A 67 -3.94 17.23 27.94
C ARG A 67 -5.44 16.95 28.06
N SER A 68 -6.27 17.99 28.17
CA SER A 68 -7.73 17.83 28.15
C SER A 68 -8.24 17.29 26.82
N VAL A 69 -7.71 17.76 25.68
CA VAL A 69 -8.04 17.23 24.35
C VAL A 69 -7.69 15.75 24.25
N ARG A 70 -6.48 15.36 24.67
CA ARG A 70 -6.05 13.95 24.69
C ARG A 70 -7.00 13.10 25.54
N SER A 71 -7.34 13.54 26.76
CA SER A 71 -8.29 12.81 27.61
C SER A 71 -9.68 12.71 26.97
N GLU A 72 -10.18 13.75 26.32
CA GLU A 72 -11.49 13.71 25.65
C GLU A 72 -11.51 12.68 24.52
N ILE A 73 -10.46 12.66 23.68
CA ILE A 73 -10.31 11.71 22.59
C ILE A 73 -10.25 10.28 23.12
N THR A 74 -9.35 10.01 24.07
CA THR A 74 -9.17 8.67 24.66
C THR A 74 -10.43 8.12 25.30
N THR A 75 -11.27 8.98 25.92
CA THR A 75 -12.46 8.54 26.65
C THR A 75 -13.69 8.38 25.77
N HIS A 76 -13.83 9.17 24.71
CA HIS A 76 -15.10 9.27 23.98
C HIS A 76 -15.03 8.86 22.49
N ILE A 77 -13.83 8.62 21.94
CA ILE A 77 -13.67 8.27 20.53
C ILE A 77 -13.16 6.85 20.42
N HIS A 78 -13.89 6.03 19.67
CA HIS A 78 -13.48 4.68 19.32
C HIS A 78 -12.75 4.69 17.97
N PHE A 79 -11.69 3.89 17.85
CA PHE A 79 -10.92 3.79 16.62
C PHE A 79 -10.94 2.36 16.08
N THR A 80 -11.21 2.24 14.79
CA THR A 80 -11.22 0.99 14.05
C THR A 80 -9.96 0.93 13.18
N LEU A 81 -9.29 -0.22 13.18
CA LEU A 81 -8.19 -0.48 12.27
C LEU A 81 -8.70 -0.41 10.82
N LYS A 82 -8.01 0.34 9.98
CA LYS A 82 -8.20 0.33 8.53
C LYS A 82 -6.87 0.07 7.85
N GLU A 83 -6.96 -0.73 6.81
CA GLU A 83 -5.80 -1.17 6.06
C GLU A 83 -6.08 -1.14 4.57
N THR A 84 -5.10 -0.64 3.83
CA THR A 84 -5.08 -0.55 2.36
C THR A 84 -3.69 -0.93 1.87
N ASP A 85 -3.44 -0.89 0.58
CA ASP A 85 -2.08 -1.02 0.04
C ASP A 85 -1.10 0.02 0.61
N ILE A 86 -1.55 1.27 0.82
CA ILE A 86 -0.71 2.41 1.19
C ILE A 86 -0.62 2.68 2.70
N TYR A 87 -1.56 2.20 3.52
CA TYR A 87 -1.53 2.44 4.97
C TYR A 87 -2.09 1.30 5.81
N ARG A 88 -1.72 1.34 7.09
CA ARG A 88 -2.35 0.61 8.19
C ARG A 88 -2.48 1.57 9.37
N ILE A 89 -3.69 2.02 9.68
CA ILE A 89 -3.94 3.06 10.69
C ILE A 89 -5.27 2.84 11.42
N HIS A 90 -5.36 3.27 12.68
CA HIS A 90 -6.62 3.30 13.39
C HIS A 90 -7.30 4.66 13.18
N GLN A 91 -8.46 4.63 12.53
CA GLN A 91 -9.26 5.82 12.24
C GLN A 91 -10.55 5.79 13.03
N SER A 92 -11.04 6.96 13.39
CA SER A 92 -12.34 7.10 14.03
C SER A 92 -13.41 7.21 12.95
N GLY A 93 -14.31 6.23 12.88
CA GLY A 93 -15.40 6.20 11.90
C GLY A 93 -16.29 7.44 11.97
N ASP A 94 -16.46 8.01 13.17
CA ASP A 94 -17.28 9.20 13.43
C ASP A 94 -16.58 10.53 13.07
N LEU A 95 -15.26 10.53 12.89
CA LEU A 95 -14.43 11.75 12.88
C LEU A 95 -13.71 12.01 11.55
N ALA A 96 -14.18 11.40 10.45
CA ALA A 96 -13.68 11.70 9.10
C ALA A 96 -13.67 13.21 8.81
N ASN A 97 -14.55 13.97 9.46
CA ASN A 97 -14.37 15.38 9.72
C ASN A 97 -15.08 15.76 11.02
N LEU A 98 -14.41 16.41 11.98
CA LEU A 98 -15.03 16.94 13.20
C LEU A 98 -16.24 17.84 12.95
N SER A 99 -16.36 18.38 11.75
CA SER A 99 -17.50 19.19 11.28
C SER A 99 -18.78 18.37 11.07
N ASN A 100 -18.66 17.04 10.95
CA ASN A 100 -19.76 16.12 10.65
C ASN A 100 -20.28 15.38 11.90
N LEU A 101 -19.65 15.58 13.06
CA LEU A 101 -20.17 15.04 14.32
C LEU A 101 -21.50 15.69 14.70
N ASP A 102 -22.41 14.88 15.23
CA ASP A 102 -23.68 15.37 15.76
C ASP A 102 -23.47 16.27 17.00
N ALA A 103 -24.49 17.05 17.33
CA ALA A 103 -24.42 18.02 18.40
C ALA A 103 -24.25 17.40 19.80
N GLU A 104 -24.63 16.13 20.01
CA GLU A 104 -24.41 15.44 21.29
C GLU A 104 -22.97 14.97 21.42
N SER A 105 -22.38 14.43 20.35
CA SER A 105 -20.96 14.05 20.31
C SER A 105 -20.03 15.25 20.52
N LEU A 106 -20.33 16.38 19.87
CA LEU A 106 -19.56 17.64 20.05
C LEU A 106 -19.63 18.19 21.49
N ARG A 107 -20.72 17.93 22.23
CA ARG A 107 -20.83 18.35 23.65
C ARG A 107 -19.90 17.56 24.57
N ARG A 108 -19.51 16.34 24.19
CA ARG A 108 -18.56 15.50 24.94
C ARG A 108 -17.11 15.87 24.66
N LEU A 109 -16.85 16.69 23.64
CA LEU A 109 -15.52 17.05 23.14
C LEU A 109 -15.25 18.58 23.17
N PRO A 110 -15.55 19.31 24.27
CA PRO A 110 -15.46 20.76 24.30
C PRO A 110 -14.03 21.31 24.14
N SER A 111 -13.02 20.60 24.65
CA SER A 111 -11.61 21.00 24.49
C SER A 111 -11.14 20.80 23.05
N LEU A 112 -11.55 19.70 22.40
CA LEU A 112 -11.25 19.44 21.00
C LEU A 112 -11.92 20.47 20.07
N VAL A 113 -13.16 20.86 20.35
CA VAL A 113 -13.85 21.96 19.65
C VAL A 113 -13.08 23.27 19.82
N ARG A 114 -12.65 23.60 21.04
CA ARG A 114 -11.85 24.80 21.30
C ARG A 114 -10.50 24.77 20.55
N LEU A 115 -9.86 23.61 20.46
CA LEU A 115 -8.62 23.43 19.68
C LEU A 115 -8.87 23.67 18.19
N ARG A 116 -9.92 23.07 17.62
CA ARG A 116 -10.34 23.30 16.22
C ARG A 116 -10.54 24.78 15.95
N ASP A 117 -11.36 25.44 16.77
CA ASP A 117 -11.70 26.85 16.60
C ASP A 117 -10.45 27.74 16.71
N ALA A 118 -9.47 27.38 17.55
CA ALA A 118 -8.20 28.06 17.65
C ALA A 118 -7.34 27.87 16.39
N LEU A 119 -7.17 26.64 15.90
CA LEU A 119 -6.41 26.34 14.67
C LEU A 119 -7.02 27.04 13.44
N TYR A 120 -8.34 27.10 13.32
CA TYR A 120 -8.99 27.76 12.18
C TYR A 120 -9.31 29.25 12.42
N SER A 121 -8.86 29.82 13.55
CA SER A 121 -9.00 31.25 13.84
C SER A 121 -8.32 32.12 12.79
N SER A 122 -8.83 33.34 12.59
CA SER A 122 -8.22 34.33 11.69
C SER A 122 -6.73 34.56 11.98
N GLU A 123 -6.37 34.62 13.26
CA GLU A 123 -5.03 34.98 13.68
C GLU A 123 -4.03 33.85 13.45
N PHE A 124 -4.42 32.59 13.67
CA PHE A 124 -3.55 31.47 13.37
C PHE A 124 -3.43 31.22 11.87
N ARG A 125 -4.52 31.35 11.10
CA ARG A 125 -4.48 31.25 9.64
C ARG A 125 -3.61 32.33 9.00
N GLU A 126 -3.64 33.56 9.53
CA GLU A 126 -2.74 34.62 9.09
C GLU A 126 -1.28 34.27 9.41
N TRP A 127 -1.02 33.73 10.61
CA TRP A 127 0.30 33.28 11.00
C TRP A 127 0.83 32.18 10.06
N VAL A 128 0.02 31.16 9.75
CA VAL A 128 0.35 30.08 8.80
C VAL A 128 0.64 30.66 7.41
N SER A 129 -0.20 31.58 6.93
CA SER A 129 -0.03 32.25 5.62
C SER A 129 1.30 33.00 5.55
N ILE A 130 1.69 33.71 6.62
CA ILE A 130 2.94 34.47 6.69
C ILE A 130 4.16 33.55 6.76
N VAL A 131 4.12 32.48 7.57
CA VAL A 131 5.25 31.57 7.73
C VAL A 131 5.50 30.77 6.46
N THR A 132 4.44 30.20 5.87
CA THR A 132 4.56 29.35 4.67
C THR A 132 4.79 30.16 3.39
N GLY A 133 4.23 31.37 3.31
CA GLY A 133 4.14 32.12 2.05
C GLY A 133 3.20 31.48 1.02
N ALA A 134 2.34 30.52 1.42
CA ALA A 134 1.44 29.80 0.51
C ALA A 134 0.18 30.58 0.10
N GLY A 135 0.06 31.84 0.54
CA GLY A 135 -1.15 32.65 0.38
C GLY A 135 -2.17 32.42 1.52
N LYS A 136 -3.32 33.08 1.42
CA LYS A 136 -4.40 32.97 2.41
C LYS A 136 -4.99 31.56 2.43
N VAL A 137 -5.59 31.19 3.56
CA VAL A 137 -6.22 29.87 3.75
C VAL A 137 -7.63 29.99 4.34
N SER A 138 -8.50 29.05 3.97
CA SER A 138 -9.90 28.99 4.40
C SER A 138 -10.04 28.83 5.91
N GLY A 139 -10.97 29.57 6.52
CA GLY A 139 -11.47 29.35 7.87
C GLY A 139 -12.82 28.65 7.92
N LYS A 140 -13.57 28.63 6.81
CA LYS A 140 -14.85 27.93 6.66
C LYS A 140 -14.67 26.43 6.39
N LYS A 141 -13.76 26.07 5.48
CA LYS A 141 -13.52 24.67 5.08
C LYS A 141 -12.51 24.04 6.04
N THR A 142 -13.03 23.54 7.15
CA THR A 142 -12.26 22.82 8.17
C THR A 142 -12.10 21.37 7.76
N ASP A 143 -10.86 20.86 7.79
CA ASP A 143 -10.53 19.47 7.49
C ASP A 143 -9.54 18.99 8.57
N MET A 144 -10.04 18.17 9.49
CA MET A 144 -9.30 17.74 10.67
C MET A 144 -9.79 16.37 11.12
N ALA A 145 -8.86 15.42 11.23
CA ALA A 145 -9.10 14.05 11.63
C ALA A 145 -8.11 13.62 12.71
N VAL A 146 -8.55 12.72 13.59
CA VAL A 146 -7.68 12.08 14.59
C VAL A 146 -7.29 10.70 14.06
N ASN A 147 -5.99 10.44 14.01
CA ASN A 147 -5.45 9.14 13.62
C ASN A 147 -4.57 8.59 14.73
N VAL A 148 -4.66 7.27 14.95
CA VAL A 148 -3.85 6.55 15.93
C VAL A 148 -3.02 5.49 15.20
N TYR A 149 -1.72 5.48 15.49
CA TYR A 149 -0.77 4.50 15.00
C TYR A 149 -0.27 3.68 16.20
N THR A 150 -0.53 2.39 16.17
CA THR A 150 -0.04 1.37 17.10
C THR A 150 1.13 0.62 16.46
N PRO A 151 1.88 -0.24 17.19
CA PRO A 151 2.89 -1.10 16.58
C PRO A 151 2.38 -1.82 15.31
N GLY A 152 3.17 -1.74 14.23
CA GLY A 152 2.82 -2.24 12.89
C GLY A 152 2.09 -1.24 12.00
N CYS A 153 1.56 -0.14 12.54
CA CYS A 153 0.91 0.92 11.74
C CYS A 153 1.92 1.79 10.98
N TYR A 154 1.57 2.20 9.77
CA TYR A 154 2.35 3.06 8.88
C TYR A 154 1.44 3.79 7.88
N LEU A 155 2.00 4.80 7.20
CA LEU A 155 1.42 5.42 6.02
C LEU A 155 2.55 5.67 5.03
N LEU A 156 2.48 5.09 3.82
CA LEU A 156 3.56 5.12 2.84
C LEU A 156 3.64 6.45 2.07
N CYS A 157 4.58 6.54 1.13
CA CYS A 157 4.95 7.80 0.49
C CYS A 157 3.83 8.37 -0.39
N HIS A 158 3.46 9.63 -0.13
CA HIS A 158 2.45 10.40 -0.86
C HIS A 158 2.78 11.90 -0.80
N ASP A 159 2.07 12.75 -1.55
CA ASP A 159 2.39 14.20 -1.63
C ASP A 159 1.29 15.15 -1.14
N ASP A 160 0.16 14.60 -0.67
CA ASP A 160 -1.01 15.34 -0.17
C ASP A 160 -1.76 16.21 -1.20
N VAL A 161 -1.47 16.06 -2.49
CA VAL A 161 -2.05 16.91 -3.55
C VAL A 161 -3.44 16.42 -3.93
N ILE A 162 -4.42 16.81 -3.14
CA ILE A 162 -5.82 16.43 -3.31
C ILE A 162 -6.72 17.68 -3.23
N GLY A 163 -7.57 17.87 -4.25
CA GLY A 163 -8.57 18.94 -4.30
C GLY A 163 -8.00 20.34 -4.00
N SER A 164 -8.60 21.04 -3.03
CA SER A 164 -8.20 22.39 -2.61
C SER A 164 -7.22 22.45 -1.44
N ARG A 165 -6.55 21.35 -1.07
CA ARG A 165 -5.56 21.37 0.01
C ARG A 165 -4.42 22.33 -0.33
N ARG A 166 -4.03 23.17 0.62
CA ARG A 166 -2.99 24.20 0.44
C ARG A 166 -1.85 24.08 1.45
N VAL A 167 -2.16 23.75 2.71
CA VAL A 167 -1.15 23.49 3.75
C VAL A 167 -1.57 22.25 4.53
N SER A 168 -0.70 21.25 4.59
CA SER A 168 -0.86 20.06 5.44
C SER A 168 -0.27 20.33 6.82
N TYR A 169 -0.93 19.82 7.86
CA TYR A 169 -0.44 19.92 9.23
C TYR A 169 -0.71 18.67 10.04
N ILE A 170 0.19 18.39 10.99
CA ILE A 170 0.11 17.27 11.93
C ILE A 170 0.45 17.81 13.32
N LEU A 171 -0.52 17.80 14.23
CA LEU A 171 -0.33 18.10 15.65
C LEU A 171 -0.24 16.79 16.41
N TYR A 172 0.87 16.55 17.09
CA TYR A 172 1.11 15.29 17.80
C TYR A 172 0.57 15.33 19.23
N LEU A 173 -0.13 14.27 19.62
CA LEU A 173 -0.70 14.06 20.94
C LEU A 173 -0.18 12.76 21.53
N THR A 174 1.11 12.45 21.38
CA THR A 174 1.77 11.31 22.04
C THR A 174 1.61 11.39 23.57
N ASP A 175 1.92 10.32 24.30
CA ASP A 175 1.84 10.39 25.76
C ASP A 175 2.77 11.50 26.32
N PRO A 176 2.24 12.52 27.03
CA PRO A 176 3.07 13.56 27.64
C PRO A 176 3.88 13.07 28.84
N ASP A 177 3.45 11.99 29.50
CA ASP A 177 4.07 11.44 30.71
C ASP A 177 5.03 10.29 30.37
N HIS A 178 4.90 9.69 29.18
CA HIS A 178 5.87 8.79 28.55
C HIS A 178 6.33 9.33 27.18
N PRO A 179 7.32 10.26 27.17
CA PRO A 179 7.76 10.91 25.94
C PRO A 179 8.22 9.93 24.86
N TRP A 180 7.79 10.18 23.62
CA TRP A 180 8.13 9.36 22.46
C TRP A 180 9.63 9.28 22.23
N GLN A 181 10.13 8.08 21.93
CA GLN A 181 11.53 7.86 21.57
C GLN A 181 11.69 7.65 20.05
N PRO A 182 12.70 8.25 19.39
CA PRO A 182 12.93 8.09 17.96
C PRO A 182 13.03 6.62 17.51
N GLU A 183 13.58 5.75 18.36
CA GLU A 183 13.81 4.33 18.06
C GLU A 183 12.49 3.52 17.97
N TRP A 184 11.37 4.10 18.43
CA TRP A 184 10.04 3.51 18.31
C TRP A 184 9.43 3.69 16.91
N GLY A 185 10.08 4.43 16.02
CA GLY A 185 9.55 4.74 14.69
C GLY A 185 8.44 5.79 14.75
N GLY A 186 7.47 5.74 13.84
CA GLY A 186 6.38 6.72 13.78
C GLY A 186 6.80 8.14 13.37
N GLY A 187 8.04 8.34 12.91
CA GLY A 187 8.53 9.62 12.46
C GLY A 187 7.89 10.08 11.15
N LEU A 188 7.74 11.40 10.97
CA LEU A 188 7.38 12.01 9.69
C LEU A 188 8.64 12.07 8.82
N ARG A 189 8.69 11.29 7.73
CA ARG A 189 9.85 11.28 6.82
C ARG A 189 9.56 12.12 5.59
N LEU A 190 10.52 12.95 5.19
CA LEU A 190 10.40 13.83 4.01
C LEU A 190 11.37 13.40 2.92
N PHE A 191 10.88 13.35 1.68
CA PHE A 191 11.64 12.84 0.54
C PHE A 191 12.15 13.98 -0.35
N PRO A 192 13.45 13.98 -0.72
CA PRO A 192 13.98 14.87 -1.73
C PRO A 192 13.51 14.49 -3.14
N THR A 193 13.49 15.49 -4.01
CA THR A 193 13.24 15.31 -5.45
C THR A 193 14.46 15.74 -6.25
N GLU A 194 14.66 15.10 -7.39
CA GLU A 194 15.62 15.53 -8.40
C GLU A 194 14.89 15.99 -9.66
N THR A 195 15.46 16.97 -10.36
CA THR A 195 14.89 17.44 -11.63
C THR A 195 15.51 16.70 -12.80
N LYS A 196 14.69 16.04 -13.61
CA LYS A 196 15.08 15.35 -14.85
C LYS A 196 14.37 15.96 -16.05
N LYS A 197 14.93 15.78 -17.25
CA LYS A 197 14.29 16.19 -18.51
C LYS A 197 13.71 14.98 -19.21
N ASN A 198 12.42 15.02 -19.53
CA ASN A 198 11.75 13.94 -20.26
C ASN A 198 12.11 14.00 -21.76
N LYS A 199 11.64 13.02 -22.54
CA LYS A 199 11.82 13.00 -24.01
C LYS A 199 11.27 14.24 -24.73
N ALA A 200 10.28 14.92 -24.16
CA ALA A 200 9.72 16.16 -24.69
C ALA A 200 10.52 17.41 -24.31
N GLY A 201 11.57 17.28 -23.49
CA GLY A 201 12.40 18.39 -23.01
C GLY A 201 11.82 19.16 -21.82
N GLU A 202 10.71 18.69 -21.24
CA GLU A 202 10.10 19.26 -20.03
C GLU A 202 10.87 18.83 -18.78
N GLU A 203 11.02 19.75 -17.82
CA GLU A 203 11.63 19.47 -16.52
C GLU A 203 10.60 18.86 -15.55
N ILE A 204 10.86 17.65 -15.10
CA ILE A 204 10.01 16.85 -14.22
C ILE A 204 10.75 16.61 -12.90
N LYS A 205 10.05 16.78 -11.78
CA LYS A 205 10.57 16.44 -10.45
C LYS A 205 10.25 14.99 -10.14
N VAL A 206 11.29 14.22 -9.81
CA VAL A 206 11.19 12.80 -9.51
C VAL A 206 11.68 12.57 -8.07
N PRO A 207 10.87 11.97 -7.18
CA PRO A 207 11.31 11.69 -5.82
C PRO A 207 12.40 10.61 -5.79
N LEU A 208 13.37 10.78 -4.88
CA LEU A 208 14.36 9.75 -4.61
C LEU A 208 13.74 8.61 -3.78
N ALA A 209 14.33 7.42 -3.87
CA ALA A 209 13.86 6.24 -3.13
C ALA A 209 14.05 6.36 -1.61
N GLU A 210 14.99 7.18 -1.15
CA GLU A 210 15.33 7.36 0.26
C GLU A 210 14.88 8.75 0.73
N HIS A 211 14.36 8.80 1.95
CA HIS A 211 14.09 10.06 2.65
C HIS A 211 15.41 10.72 3.07
N SER A 212 15.39 12.05 3.22
CA SER A 212 16.57 12.81 3.70
C SER A 212 16.38 13.40 5.09
N LEU A 213 15.15 13.36 5.61
CA LEU A 213 14.80 13.87 6.93
C LEU A 213 13.77 12.94 7.59
N ASN A 214 13.93 12.67 8.88
CA ASN A 214 12.97 11.97 9.72
C ASN A 214 12.73 12.81 10.99
N ILE A 215 11.47 13.20 11.24
CA ILE A 215 11.06 14.04 12.37
C ILE A 215 10.27 13.18 13.37
N PRO A 216 10.85 12.83 14.54
CA PRO A 216 10.13 12.09 15.57
C PRO A 216 8.97 12.91 16.16
N PRO A 217 7.81 12.28 16.40
CA PRO A 217 6.67 12.97 17.00
C PRO A 217 6.95 13.32 18.46
N SER A 218 6.37 14.41 18.94
CA SER A 218 6.48 14.83 20.34
C SER A 218 5.22 15.57 20.78
N PHE A 219 4.80 15.39 22.04
CA PHE A 219 3.54 15.97 22.52
C PHE A 219 3.49 17.50 22.34
N GLY A 220 2.44 17.97 21.66
CA GLY A 220 2.23 19.39 21.38
C GLY A 220 3.11 19.97 20.27
N GLN A 221 3.93 19.16 19.62
CA GLN A 221 4.65 19.54 18.41
C GLN A 221 3.67 19.62 17.21
N LEU A 222 3.77 20.69 16.42
CA LEU A 222 3.09 20.82 15.13
C LEU A 222 4.12 20.76 14.00
N SER A 223 3.95 19.82 13.08
CA SER A 223 4.67 19.80 11.80
C SER A 223 3.72 20.27 10.70
N PHE A 224 4.17 21.16 9.81
CA PHE A 224 3.35 21.59 8.66
C PHE A 224 4.19 22.04 7.46
N PHE A 225 3.60 21.91 6.27
CA PHE A 225 4.21 22.29 5.00
C PHE A 225 3.13 22.65 3.98
N ALA A 226 3.49 23.51 3.02
CA ALA A 226 2.64 23.80 1.88
C ALA A 226 2.55 22.58 0.96
N VAL A 227 1.34 22.27 0.48
CA VAL A 227 1.11 21.18 -0.48
C VAL A 227 1.66 21.62 -1.84
N ARG A 228 2.55 20.82 -2.41
CA ARG A 228 3.26 21.12 -3.65
C ARG A 228 3.26 19.91 -4.58
N PRO A 229 2.53 19.96 -5.71
CA PRO A 229 2.49 18.90 -6.71
C PRO A 229 3.89 18.42 -7.12
N GLY A 230 4.16 17.13 -6.92
CA GLY A 230 5.45 16.51 -7.29
C GLY A 230 6.65 16.94 -6.43
N GLU A 231 6.44 17.57 -5.27
CA GLU A 231 7.52 18.00 -4.36
C GLU A 231 7.32 17.57 -2.92
N SER A 232 6.11 17.73 -2.36
CA SER A 232 5.83 17.55 -0.92
C SER A 232 5.70 16.08 -0.51
N TYR A 233 6.56 15.21 -1.04
CA TYR A 233 6.55 13.78 -0.75
C TYR A 233 6.95 13.52 0.71
N HIS A 234 6.11 12.77 1.42
CA HIS A 234 6.33 12.39 2.80
C HIS A 234 5.62 11.08 3.13
N ASP A 235 5.95 10.51 4.27
CA ASP A 235 5.31 9.33 4.81
C ASP A 235 5.32 9.34 6.35
N VAL A 236 4.68 8.35 6.96
CA VAL A 236 4.81 8.02 8.38
C VAL A 236 5.53 6.69 8.51
N GLU A 237 6.74 6.75 9.08
CA GLU A 237 7.51 5.56 9.43
C GLU A 237 6.69 4.60 10.28
N GLU A 238 6.86 3.30 10.06
CA GLU A 238 6.23 2.25 10.86
C GLU A 238 6.48 2.50 12.36
N VAL A 239 5.43 2.37 13.17
CA VAL A 239 5.60 2.28 14.62
C VAL A 239 6.09 0.88 14.94
N TYR A 240 7.29 0.77 15.49
CA TYR A 240 7.93 -0.53 15.67
C TYR A 240 7.42 -1.26 16.91
N HIS A 241 7.36 -2.59 16.83
CA HIS A 241 7.14 -3.43 18.00
C HIS A 241 8.31 -3.32 18.99
N GLY A 242 8.00 -3.49 20.28
CA GLY A 242 8.94 -3.38 21.38
C GLY A 242 8.90 -4.61 22.28
N PRO A 243 9.98 -4.88 23.04
CA PRO A 243 10.03 -6.03 23.94
C PRO A 243 9.09 -5.86 25.16
N ASN A 244 8.82 -4.63 25.60
CA ASN A 244 8.06 -4.34 26.81
C ASN A 244 6.94 -3.30 26.54
N PRO A 245 5.79 -3.69 25.96
CA PRO A 245 4.71 -2.77 25.61
C PRO A 245 4.19 -1.94 26.79
N GLU A 246 4.11 -2.52 27.99
CA GLU A 246 3.61 -1.84 29.19
C GLU A 246 4.53 -0.69 29.65
N GLN A 247 5.85 -0.86 29.52
CA GLN A 247 6.83 0.17 29.93
C GLN A 247 6.91 1.32 28.92
N ASP A 248 6.63 1.04 27.65
CA ASP A 248 6.67 2.01 26.55
C ASP A 248 5.30 2.71 26.34
N GLY A 249 4.35 2.56 27.28
CA GLY A 249 3.00 3.14 27.17
C GLY A 249 2.23 2.65 25.94
N GLY A 250 2.52 1.44 25.47
CA GLY A 250 1.93 0.81 24.28
C GLY A 250 2.38 1.40 22.94
N ARG A 251 3.32 2.37 22.93
CA ARG A 251 3.77 3.07 21.71
C ARG A 251 2.61 3.63 20.88
N ILE A 252 1.66 4.27 21.55
CA ILE A 252 0.49 4.86 20.90
C ILE A 252 0.82 6.24 20.33
N ARG A 253 1.07 6.31 19.02
CA ARG A 253 1.26 7.57 18.30
C ARG A 253 -0.10 8.11 17.85
N MET A 254 -0.67 8.97 18.68
CA MET A 254 -1.88 9.73 18.33
C MET A 254 -1.52 11.09 17.74
N ALA A 255 -2.18 11.45 16.64
CA ALA A 255 -2.03 12.76 16.02
C ALA A 255 -3.37 13.29 15.49
N ILE A 256 -3.51 14.62 15.53
CA ILE A 256 -4.53 15.34 14.79
C ILE A 256 -3.89 15.86 13.52
N SER A 257 -4.29 15.31 12.38
CA SER A 257 -3.86 15.75 11.06
C SER A 257 -4.98 16.52 10.37
N GLY A 258 -4.62 17.42 9.47
CA GLY A 258 -5.61 18.17 8.71
C GLY A 258 -4.99 19.03 7.63
N TRP A 259 -5.87 19.72 6.90
CA TRP A 259 -5.47 20.58 5.81
C TRP A 259 -6.16 21.94 5.89
N TYR A 260 -5.37 22.97 5.67
CA TYR A 260 -5.92 24.26 5.30
C TYR A 260 -6.18 24.29 3.81
N HIS A 261 -7.39 24.70 3.43
CA HIS A 261 -7.81 24.77 2.03
C HIS A 261 -7.59 26.16 1.42
N ILE A 262 -7.63 26.21 0.09
CA ILE A 262 -7.83 27.46 -0.67
C ILE A 262 -9.08 28.17 -0.11
N PRO A 263 -9.03 29.51 0.11
CA PRO A 263 -10.19 30.28 0.57
C PRO A 263 -11.42 30.01 -0.29
N GLN A 264 -12.59 29.97 0.34
CA GLN A 264 -13.89 29.71 -0.30
C GLN A 264 -14.62 31.02 -0.61
N GLU A 265 -15.70 30.95 -1.39
CA GLU A 265 -16.48 32.15 -1.74
C GLU A 265 -16.89 32.97 -0.51
N GLY A 266 -16.64 34.27 -0.58
CA GLY A 266 -16.87 35.22 0.52
C GLY A 266 -15.83 35.18 1.65
N GLU A 267 -14.70 34.48 1.50
CA GLU A 267 -13.55 34.58 2.39
C GLU A 267 -12.47 35.53 1.85
N GLU A 268 -11.64 36.07 2.75
CA GLU A 268 -10.50 36.89 2.39
C GLU A 268 -9.47 36.10 1.55
N GLY A 269 -9.09 36.64 0.39
CA GLY A 269 -8.16 35.98 -0.53
C GLY A 269 -8.80 34.90 -1.40
N PHE A 270 -10.13 34.84 -1.48
CA PHE A 270 -10.83 34.05 -2.49
C PHE A 270 -10.57 34.61 -3.89
N GLU A 271 -10.21 33.71 -4.80
CA GLU A 271 -10.05 33.99 -6.23
C GLU A 271 -10.75 32.88 -7.01
N GLU A 272 -11.68 33.28 -7.86
CA GLU A 272 -12.46 32.36 -8.69
C GLU A 272 -11.54 31.60 -9.66
N GLY A 273 -11.70 30.28 -9.76
CA GLY A 273 -10.93 29.45 -10.69
C GLY A 273 -9.63 28.83 -10.13
N ILE A 274 -9.11 29.25 -8.96
CA ILE A 274 -7.86 28.68 -8.43
C ILE A 274 -8.02 27.22 -8.04
N GLU A 275 -9.11 26.86 -7.37
CA GLU A 275 -9.37 25.48 -6.95
C GLU A 275 -9.48 24.56 -8.17
N GLN A 276 -10.20 24.98 -9.20
CA GLN A 276 -10.30 24.24 -10.46
C GLN A 276 -8.94 24.14 -11.17
N ALA A 277 -8.18 25.23 -11.23
CA ALA A 277 -6.86 25.22 -11.86
C ALA A 277 -5.85 24.34 -11.12
N GLN A 278 -5.92 24.28 -9.79
CA GLN A 278 -5.09 23.38 -8.98
C GLN A 278 -5.48 21.92 -9.20
N ALA A 279 -6.78 21.62 -9.17
CA ALA A 279 -7.28 20.27 -9.45
C ALA A 279 -6.87 19.80 -10.85
N GLN A 280 -6.98 20.67 -11.87
CA GLN A 280 -6.54 20.36 -13.24
C GLN A 280 -5.03 20.14 -13.35
N LYS A 281 -4.21 20.92 -12.62
CA LYS A 281 -2.75 20.70 -12.62
C LYS A 281 -2.38 19.38 -11.95
N SER A 282 -3.07 19.00 -10.88
CA SER A 282 -2.86 17.73 -10.19
C SER A 282 -3.21 16.54 -11.10
N SER A 283 -4.40 16.56 -11.69
CA SER A 283 -4.84 15.48 -12.59
C SER A 283 -3.94 15.40 -13.82
N LEU A 284 -3.54 16.54 -14.39
CA LEU A 284 -2.68 16.57 -15.58
C LEU A 284 -1.23 16.14 -15.27
N ALA A 285 -0.73 16.36 -14.05
CA ALA A 285 0.58 15.83 -13.63
C ALA A 285 0.55 14.31 -13.37
N GLN A 286 -0.57 13.78 -12.86
CA GLN A 286 -0.80 12.34 -12.69
C GLN A 286 -1.08 11.62 -14.03
N LEU A 287 -1.85 12.24 -14.93
CA LEU A 287 -2.26 11.68 -16.23
C LEU A 287 -1.17 11.78 -17.31
N LYS A 288 -0.28 12.78 -17.24
CA LYS A 288 0.88 12.82 -18.13
C LYS A 288 1.83 11.68 -17.72
N GLY A 289 1.75 10.55 -18.42
CA GLY A 289 2.71 9.43 -18.37
C GLY A 289 4.19 9.79 -18.60
N ALA A 290 4.52 11.08 -18.76
CA ALA A 290 5.86 11.64 -18.68
C ALA A 290 6.59 11.34 -17.35
N ALA A 291 5.87 11.11 -16.24
CA ALA A 291 6.49 10.69 -14.97
C ALA A 291 6.93 9.21 -14.99
N ASN A 292 6.17 8.34 -15.68
CA ASN A 292 6.48 6.90 -15.76
C ASN A 292 7.77 6.61 -16.54
N GLU A 293 8.24 7.56 -17.36
CA GLU A 293 9.52 7.48 -18.06
C GLU A 293 10.71 7.32 -17.09
N PHE A 294 10.57 7.81 -15.86
CA PHE A 294 11.61 7.77 -14.84
C PHE A 294 11.37 6.74 -13.75
N ASP A 295 10.31 5.93 -13.87
CA ASP A 295 10.11 4.80 -12.96
C ASP A 295 11.25 3.80 -13.15
N GLU A 296 11.75 3.24 -12.07
CA GLU A 296 12.79 2.22 -12.07
C GLU A 296 12.28 1.04 -11.22
N PRO A 297 12.43 -0.22 -11.66
CA PRO A 297 12.99 -0.63 -12.95
C PRO A 297 12.13 -0.26 -14.16
N GLN A 298 12.79 0.07 -15.28
CA GLN A 298 12.14 0.03 -16.59
C GLN A 298 12.13 -1.43 -17.06
N LEU A 299 10.95 -1.98 -17.35
CA LEU A 299 10.80 -3.36 -17.77
C LEU A 299 11.40 -3.57 -19.17
N ILE A 300 12.19 -4.64 -19.35
CA ILE A 300 12.86 -4.94 -20.62
C ILE A 300 12.30 -6.25 -21.15
N PHE A 301 11.32 -6.16 -22.03
CA PHE A 301 10.74 -7.30 -22.72
C PHE A 301 11.66 -7.77 -23.84
N ARG A 302 12.10 -9.03 -23.75
CA ARG A 302 12.91 -9.71 -24.77
C ARG A 302 12.07 -10.74 -25.51
N HIS A 303 12.34 -10.91 -26.80
CA HIS A 303 11.72 -11.98 -27.56
C HIS A 303 12.18 -13.36 -27.05
N PHE A 304 11.31 -14.36 -27.12
CA PHE A 304 11.73 -15.72 -26.81
C PHE A 304 12.74 -16.27 -27.83
N ASP A 305 12.57 -15.95 -29.11
CA ASP A 305 13.48 -16.36 -30.20
C ASP A 305 14.77 -15.54 -30.32
N GLU A 306 15.01 -14.57 -29.43
CA GLU A 306 16.26 -13.81 -29.47
C GLU A 306 17.46 -14.74 -29.22
N PRO A 307 18.48 -14.77 -30.12
CA PRO A 307 19.68 -15.59 -29.96
C PRO A 307 20.35 -15.40 -28.60
N ARG A 308 20.57 -16.49 -27.87
CA ARG A 308 21.25 -16.46 -26.56
C ARG A 308 22.51 -17.31 -26.58
N CYS A 309 23.43 -16.99 -25.68
CA CYS A 309 24.58 -17.83 -25.41
C CYS A 309 24.26 -18.63 -24.15
N VAL A 310 24.08 -19.96 -24.30
CA VAL A 310 23.92 -20.86 -23.16
C VAL A 310 25.22 -20.85 -22.34
N MET A 311 25.12 -20.58 -21.04
CA MET A 311 26.27 -20.60 -20.12
C MET A 311 26.82 -22.04 -20.01
N ASP A 312 28.15 -22.18 -19.96
CA ASP A 312 28.86 -23.49 -19.87
C ASP A 312 28.69 -24.45 -21.04
N SER A 313 28.22 -23.96 -22.20
CA SER A 313 28.34 -24.73 -23.44
C SER A 313 29.82 -24.96 -23.78
N HIS A 314 30.23 -26.23 -23.86
CA HIS A 314 31.52 -26.64 -24.39
C HIS A 314 31.50 -26.73 -25.93
N ALA A 315 30.40 -26.34 -26.57
CA ALA A 315 30.27 -26.38 -28.02
C ALA A 315 31.17 -25.31 -28.68
N SER A 316 31.78 -25.71 -29.80
CA SER A 316 32.70 -24.86 -30.57
C SER A 316 31.99 -23.74 -31.36
N GLN A 317 30.67 -23.78 -31.45
CA GLN A 317 29.81 -22.73 -31.98
C GLN A 317 28.87 -22.25 -30.85
N LYS A 318 28.41 -20.99 -30.90
CA LYS A 318 27.36 -20.53 -29.97
C LYS A 318 26.16 -21.46 -30.13
N GLU A 319 25.90 -22.30 -29.13
CA GLU A 319 24.64 -23.02 -29.04
C GLU A 319 23.55 -21.96 -28.91
N LEU A 320 22.81 -21.79 -30.00
CA LEU A 320 21.55 -21.10 -30.00
C LEU A 320 20.58 -22.05 -29.30
N ASP A 321 19.94 -21.57 -28.24
CA ASP A 321 18.70 -22.17 -27.77
C ASP A 321 17.79 -22.30 -29.01
N PRO A 322 17.30 -23.50 -29.37
CA PRO A 322 16.48 -23.66 -30.57
C PRO A 322 15.33 -22.67 -30.47
N GLY A 323 15.27 -21.72 -31.41
CA GLY A 323 14.12 -20.82 -31.53
C GLY A 323 12.90 -21.61 -32.01
N ASP A 324 11.73 -20.98 -31.94
CA ASP A 324 10.46 -21.57 -32.40
C ASP A 324 10.53 -22.10 -33.85
N ASP A 325 11.43 -21.55 -34.68
CA ASP A 325 11.65 -21.94 -36.07
C ASP A 325 12.34 -23.31 -36.26
N GLN A 326 12.93 -23.87 -35.19
CA GLN A 326 13.62 -25.16 -35.20
C GLN A 326 12.93 -26.23 -34.36
N ASP A 327 11.95 -25.89 -33.53
CA ASP A 327 11.18 -26.86 -32.77
C ASP A 327 9.95 -27.36 -33.54
N THR A 328 10.01 -28.61 -33.98
CA THR A 328 8.91 -29.30 -34.65
C THR A 328 7.93 -29.98 -33.68
N GLU A 329 8.25 -30.04 -32.39
CA GLU A 329 7.49 -30.75 -31.35
C GLU A 329 7.04 -29.79 -30.23
N GLN A 330 6.36 -28.71 -30.63
CA GLN A 330 6.00 -27.59 -29.75
C GLN A 330 5.01 -27.98 -28.62
N ASP A 331 4.19 -29.00 -28.83
CA ASP A 331 3.13 -29.44 -27.91
C ASP A 331 3.61 -30.49 -26.89
N ILE A 332 4.90 -30.86 -26.89
CA ILE A 332 5.46 -31.84 -25.95
C ILE A 332 6.84 -31.40 -25.46
N LEU A 333 7.22 -31.82 -24.25
CA LEU A 333 8.58 -31.66 -23.77
C LEU A 333 9.47 -32.77 -24.36
N THR A 334 10.49 -32.37 -25.12
CA THR A 334 11.47 -33.31 -25.70
C THR A 334 12.42 -33.87 -24.63
N GLU A 335 13.20 -34.90 -24.96
CA GLU A 335 14.24 -35.42 -24.06
C GLU A 335 15.27 -34.34 -23.67
N GLN A 336 15.59 -33.44 -24.61
CA GLN A 336 16.48 -32.31 -24.37
C GLN A 336 15.86 -31.29 -23.40
N ASP A 337 14.58 -30.95 -23.60
CA ASP A 337 13.84 -30.06 -22.71
C ASP A 337 13.79 -30.62 -21.29
N LEU A 338 13.42 -31.90 -21.15
CA LEU A 338 13.36 -32.60 -19.87
C LEU A 338 14.73 -32.64 -19.19
N THR A 339 15.79 -32.98 -19.94
CA THR A 339 17.16 -33.02 -19.42
C THR A 339 17.57 -31.67 -18.86
N PHE A 340 17.25 -30.58 -19.55
CA PHE A 340 17.53 -29.23 -19.08
C PHE A 340 16.67 -28.87 -17.84
N LEU A 341 15.35 -29.00 -17.93
CA LEU A 341 14.41 -28.59 -16.87
C LEU A 341 14.65 -29.35 -15.56
N LEU A 342 15.05 -30.63 -15.61
CA LEU A 342 15.38 -31.43 -14.43
C LEU A 342 16.55 -30.88 -13.61
N HIS A 343 17.36 -29.98 -14.15
CA HIS A 343 18.38 -29.26 -13.36
C HIS A 343 17.75 -28.30 -12.34
N TYR A 344 16.54 -27.80 -12.61
CA TYR A 344 15.88 -26.76 -11.84
C TYR A 344 14.53 -27.20 -11.26
N ILE A 345 13.62 -27.69 -12.10
CA ILE A 345 12.22 -27.97 -11.75
C ILE A 345 12.07 -29.36 -11.12
N SER A 346 11.14 -29.49 -10.18
CA SER A 346 10.76 -30.76 -9.57
C SER A 346 10.25 -31.76 -10.61
N PRO A 347 10.75 -33.02 -10.64
CA PRO A 347 10.43 -33.99 -11.69
C PRO A 347 8.92 -34.28 -11.86
N SER A 348 8.13 -34.19 -10.79
CA SER A 348 6.67 -34.37 -10.82
C SER A 348 5.99 -33.40 -11.79
N TYR A 349 6.47 -32.15 -11.87
CA TYR A 349 5.88 -31.09 -12.69
C TYR A 349 6.23 -31.17 -14.18
N LEU A 350 7.04 -32.16 -14.55
CA LEU A 350 7.43 -32.43 -15.94
C LEU A 350 6.73 -33.67 -16.51
N THR A 351 5.85 -34.31 -15.72
CA THR A 351 5.10 -35.50 -16.18
C THR A 351 3.84 -35.09 -16.93
N PRO A 352 3.44 -35.81 -17.99
CA PRO A 352 2.25 -35.47 -18.76
C PRO A 352 0.96 -35.35 -17.93
N GLY A 353 0.74 -36.26 -16.96
CA GLY A 353 -0.46 -36.24 -16.13
C GLY A 353 -0.55 -35.00 -15.23
N MET A 354 0.55 -34.59 -14.59
CA MET A 354 0.55 -33.38 -13.76
C MET A 354 0.40 -32.11 -14.61
N ILE A 355 1.00 -32.09 -15.82
CA ILE A 355 0.83 -30.97 -16.76
C ILE A 355 -0.64 -30.84 -17.17
N GLU A 356 -1.32 -31.95 -17.45
CA GLU A 356 -2.76 -31.97 -17.76
C GLU A 356 -3.60 -31.43 -16.59
N ASP A 357 -3.32 -31.89 -15.36
CA ASP A 357 -3.98 -31.41 -14.14
C ASP A 357 -3.80 -29.88 -13.97
N PHE A 358 -2.58 -29.38 -14.15
CA PHE A 358 -2.28 -27.94 -14.06
C PHE A 358 -2.97 -27.14 -15.14
N SER A 359 -2.94 -27.62 -16.39
CA SER A 359 -3.59 -26.94 -17.51
C SER A 359 -5.10 -26.84 -17.33
N SER A 360 -5.73 -27.88 -16.74
CA SER A 360 -7.16 -27.91 -16.44
C SER A 360 -7.49 -26.93 -15.32
N SER A 361 -6.72 -26.95 -14.23
CA SER A 361 -6.89 -26.01 -13.11
C SER A 361 -6.69 -24.56 -13.54
N PHE A 362 -5.70 -24.28 -14.38
CA PHE A 362 -5.45 -22.92 -14.88
C PHE A 362 -6.57 -22.44 -15.81
N ALA A 363 -7.13 -23.32 -16.64
CA ALA A 363 -8.26 -22.97 -17.50
C ALA A 363 -9.51 -22.58 -16.72
N GLU A 364 -9.71 -23.14 -15.53
CA GLU A 364 -10.85 -22.81 -14.65
C GLU A 364 -10.60 -21.56 -13.83
N MET A 365 -9.40 -21.41 -13.25
CA MET A 365 -9.11 -20.38 -12.24
C MET A 365 -8.37 -19.17 -12.79
N SER A 366 -7.82 -19.24 -14.01
CA SER A 366 -6.88 -18.25 -14.57
C SER A 366 -5.67 -17.96 -13.67
N ALA A 367 -5.42 -18.84 -12.70
CA ALA A 367 -4.35 -18.78 -11.74
C ALA A 367 -3.91 -20.20 -11.36
N LEU A 368 -2.63 -20.37 -11.03
CA LEU A 368 -2.05 -21.64 -10.61
C LEU A 368 -1.01 -21.40 -9.53
N GLN A 369 -0.98 -22.24 -8.50
CA GLN A 369 0.04 -22.20 -7.45
C GLN A 369 0.66 -23.59 -7.26
N LEU A 370 1.98 -23.66 -7.33
CA LEU A 370 2.78 -24.87 -7.24
C LEU A 370 3.75 -24.76 -6.06
N GLU A 371 3.64 -25.68 -5.12
CA GLU A 371 4.58 -25.82 -4.02
C GLU A 371 5.84 -26.58 -4.45
N GLN A 372 6.96 -26.36 -3.77
CA GLN A 372 8.21 -27.07 -4.06
C GLN A 372 8.61 -27.06 -5.55
N PHE A 373 8.48 -25.90 -6.20
CA PHE A 373 8.69 -25.73 -7.64
C PHE A 373 10.07 -26.21 -8.10
N PHE A 374 11.11 -25.74 -7.42
CA PHE A 374 12.47 -26.19 -7.65
C PHE A 374 12.71 -27.56 -7.01
N ASN A 375 13.48 -28.40 -7.71
CA ASN A 375 13.92 -29.67 -7.17
C ASN A 375 14.75 -29.46 -5.88
N PRO A 376 14.83 -30.48 -4.99
CA PRO A 376 15.49 -30.33 -3.70
C PRO A 376 16.96 -29.90 -3.79
N LYS A 377 17.68 -30.30 -4.84
CA LYS A 377 19.10 -29.97 -5.01
C LYS A 377 19.29 -28.47 -5.24
N PHE A 378 18.58 -27.92 -6.23
CA PHE A 378 18.67 -26.50 -6.56
C PHE A 378 18.02 -25.63 -5.48
N ALA A 379 16.89 -26.07 -4.91
CA ALA A 379 16.25 -25.38 -3.80
C ALA A 379 17.20 -25.23 -2.60
N ASN A 380 17.91 -26.29 -2.19
CA ASN A 380 18.86 -26.20 -1.08
C ASN A 380 20.04 -25.26 -1.38
N GLU A 381 20.61 -25.31 -2.59
CA GLU A 381 21.66 -24.39 -3.04
C GLU A 381 21.18 -22.93 -2.93
N LEU A 382 19.97 -22.64 -3.42
CA LEU A 382 19.36 -21.31 -3.35
C LEU A 382 19.08 -20.88 -1.91
N LYS A 383 18.61 -21.79 -1.05
CA LYS A 383 18.29 -21.49 0.35
C LYS A 383 19.53 -21.10 1.12
N GLU A 384 20.61 -21.87 0.96
CA GLU A 384 21.91 -21.61 1.59
C GLU A 384 22.46 -20.26 1.14
N TYR A 385 22.35 -19.95 -0.16
CA TYR A 385 22.76 -18.66 -0.71
C TYR A 385 22.01 -17.48 -0.09
N ILE A 386 20.67 -17.51 -0.09
CA ILE A 386 19.85 -16.42 0.47
C ILE A 386 20.04 -16.30 1.98
N SER A 387 20.05 -17.43 2.70
CA SER A 387 20.23 -17.43 4.17
C SER A 387 21.61 -16.89 4.57
N ALA A 388 22.66 -17.12 3.77
CA ALA A 388 23.96 -16.50 4.00
C ALA A 388 23.86 -14.97 3.92
N ILE A 389 23.20 -14.45 2.88
CA ILE A 389 23.03 -13.01 2.65
C ILE A 389 22.21 -12.34 3.76
N GLU A 390 21.16 -12.99 4.27
CA GLU A 390 20.33 -12.44 5.36
C GLU A 390 21.08 -12.37 6.69
N ASN A 391 22.05 -13.27 6.92
CA ASN A 391 22.84 -13.33 8.14
C ASN A 391 24.11 -12.46 8.10
N GLU A 392 24.45 -11.85 6.95
CA GLU A 392 25.63 -11.00 6.81
C GLU A 392 25.46 -9.67 7.57
N THR A 393 26.39 -9.39 8.50
CA THR A 393 26.32 -8.24 9.42
C THR A 393 27.16 -7.02 9.01
N SER A 394 28.09 -7.11 8.04
CA SER A 394 28.79 -5.94 7.48
C SER A 394 29.65 -6.23 6.24
N SER A 395 29.64 -5.24 5.34
CA SER A 395 30.41 -4.99 4.12
C SER A 395 31.87 -5.51 4.09
N SER A 396 32.07 -6.71 3.56
CA SER A 396 33.29 -6.98 2.80
C SER A 396 33.11 -6.48 1.36
N LYS A 397 34.17 -6.46 0.52
CA LYS A 397 34.09 -6.03 -0.90
C LYS A 397 33.21 -7.02 -1.69
N GLN A 398 31.90 -6.88 -1.52
CA GLN A 398 30.88 -7.74 -2.12
C GLN A 398 30.83 -7.51 -3.63
N SER A 399 30.61 -8.59 -4.39
CA SER A 399 30.51 -8.48 -5.84
C SER A 399 29.37 -7.54 -6.25
N ARG A 400 29.45 -6.97 -7.46
CA ARG A 400 28.36 -6.16 -8.05
C ARG A 400 27.03 -6.91 -8.10
N CYS A 401 27.05 -8.24 -8.20
CA CYS A 401 25.86 -9.07 -8.24
C CYS A 401 25.25 -9.33 -6.85
N HIS A 402 25.94 -8.96 -5.77
CA HIS A 402 25.47 -9.21 -4.42
C HIS A 402 24.18 -8.41 -4.13
N PRO A 403 23.16 -8.98 -3.46
CA PRO A 403 21.88 -8.30 -3.24
C PRO A 403 21.93 -6.99 -2.46
N SER A 404 23.02 -6.68 -1.76
CA SER A 404 23.23 -5.36 -1.13
C SER A 404 23.52 -4.25 -2.15
N ASN A 405 23.99 -4.62 -3.34
CA ASN A 405 24.36 -3.70 -4.42
C ASN A 405 23.27 -3.58 -5.50
N TRP A 406 22.15 -4.29 -5.32
CA TRP A 406 21.00 -4.21 -6.22
C TRP A 406 20.42 -2.78 -6.23
N SER A 407 19.95 -2.38 -7.40
CA SER A 407 19.27 -1.09 -7.58
C SER A 407 17.97 -1.07 -6.77
N VAL A 408 17.54 0.11 -6.33
CA VAL A 408 16.30 0.27 -5.56
C VAL A 408 15.24 0.89 -6.47
N ALA A 409 14.09 0.21 -6.57
CA ALA A 409 12.95 0.66 -7.34
C ALA A 409 12.43 2.01 -6.81
N ARG A 410 11.98 2.85 -7.73
CA ARG A 410 11.44 4.18 -7.47
C ARG A 410 10.48 4.57 -8.60
N PRO A 411 9.58 5.53 -8.41
CA PRO A 411 9.43 6.41 -7.25
C PRO A 411 8.75 5.74 -6.05
N PRO A 412 9.08 6.17 -4.80
CA PRO A 412 8.51 5.58 -3.58
C PRO A 412 7.00 5.72 -3.47
N HIS A 413 6.37 6.73 -4.07
CA HIS A 413 4.90 6.86 -4.07
C HIS A 413 4.19 5.86 -5.01
N LYS A 414 4.93 4.93 -5.62
CA LYS A 414 4.39 3.79 -6.39
C LYS A 414 4.95 2.49 -5.86
N HIS A 415 6.27 2.44 -5.70
CA HIS A 415 6.96 1.23 -5.26
C HIS A 415 8.34 1.52 -4.69
N ARG A 416 8.84 0.58 -3.89
CA ARG A 416 10.21 0.59 -3.38
C ARG A 416 10.61 -0.84 -3.03
N TYR A 417 11.59 -1.38 -3.73
CA TYR A 417 12.18 -2.69 -3.46
C TYR A 417 13.56 -2.77 -4.10
N ALA A 418 14.46 -3.59 -3.56
CA ALA A 418 15.72 -3.86 -4.26
C ALA A 418 15.46 -4.84 -5.41
N TYR A 419 16.10 -4.65 -6.57
CA TYR A 419 15.88 -5.50 -7.74
C TYR A 419 17.15 -5.77 -8.55
N LEU A 420 17.11 -6.88 -9.28
CA LEU A 420 18.11 -7.29 -10.25
C LEU A 420 17.41 -7.69 -11.56
N GLN A 421 17.79 -7.08 -12.68
CA GLN A 421 17.23 -7.39 -14.00
C GLN A 421 18.21 -8.22 -14.85
N GLY A 422 17.67 -9.16 -15.64
CA GLY A 422 18.44 -10.08 -16.50
C GLY A 422 19.39 -9.41 -17.50
N ALA A 423 19.17 -8.13 -17.85
CA ALA A 423 19.99 -7.40 -18.82
C ALA A 423 21.32 -6.87 -18.26
N GLU A 424 21.48 -6.80 -16.93
CA GLU A 424 22.64 -6.20 -16.28
C GLU A 424 23.81 -7.19 -16.13
N ALA A 425 24.54 -7.48 -17.22
CA ALA A 425 25.86 -8.13 -17.18
C ALA A 425 26.00 -9.34 -16.22
N LEU A 426 24.92 -10.11 -16.02
CA LEU A 426 24.83 -11.24 -15.08
C LEU A 426 25.73 -12.42 -15.47
N HIS A 427 26.32 -12.38 -16.67
CA HIS A 427 27.24 -13.38 -17.18
C HIS A 427 28.60 -13.46 -16.45
N ARG A 428 28.85 -12.66 -15.39
CA ARG A 428 30.12 -12.69 -14.65
C ARG A 428 30.06 -13.42 -13.31
N ASP A 429 28.91 -13.49 -12.65
CA ASP A 429 28.75 -14.18 -11.36
C ASP A 429 27.55 -15.12 -11.41
N LYS A 430 27.82 -16.43 -11.45
CA LYS A 430 26.83 -17.52 -11.60
C LYS A 430 26.09 -17.84 -10.29
N THR A 431 25.51 -16.83 -9.63
CA THR A 431 24.70 -17.05 -8.42
C THR A 431 23.43 -17.84 -8.75
N PRO A 432 22.83 -18.58 -7.79
CA PRO A 432 21.57 -19.28 -8.03
C PRO A 432 20.45 -18.36 -8.57
N ILE A 433 20.32 -17.13 -8.06
CA ILE A 433 19.35 -16.14 -8.56
C ILE A 433 19.65 -15.73 -10.00
N SER A 434 20.92 -15.50 -10.33
CA SER A 434 21.31 -15.17 -11.72
C SER A 434 20.96 -16.31 -12.68
N ARG A 435 21.18 -17.57 -12.29
CA ARG A 435 20.86 -18.76 -13.10
C ARG A 435 19.35 -18.90 -13.34
N ILE A 436 18.50 -18.56 -12.36
CA ILE A 436 17.05 -18.50 -12.57
C ILE A 436 16.72 -17.46 -13.65
N LEU A 437 17.28 -16.25 -13.53
CA LEU A 437 17.01 -15.15 -14.44
C LEU A 437 17.59 -15.37 -15.85
N THR A 438 18.79 -15.93 -15.99
CA THR A 438 19.49 -16.02 -17.29
C THR A 438 19.34 -17.37 -17.98
N ASP A 439 19.23 -18.45 -17.21
CA ASP A 439 19.26 -19.81 -17.75
C ASP A 439 17.85 -20.39 -17.78
N LEU A 440 17.16 -20.46 -16.63
CA LEU A 440 15.85 -21.12 -16.55
C LEU A 440 14.75 -20.32 -17.25
N ILE A 441 14.43 -19.13 -16.75
CA ILE A 441 13.24 -18.37 -17.20
C ILE A 441 13.34 -18.02 -18.67
N HIS A 442 14.57 -17.75 -19.15
CA HIS A 442 14.77 -17.43 -20.55
C HIS A 442 14.79 -18.65 -21.47
N SER A 443 15.01 -19.87 -20.99
CA SER A 443 15.12 -21.05 -21.85
C SER A 443 13.84 -21.33 -22.66
N HIS A 444 14.03 -21.84 -23.87
CA HIS A 444 12.96 -22.39 -24.70
C HIS A 444 12.21 -23.54 -24.00
N ALA A 445 12.94 -24.41 -23.27
CA ALA A 445 12.32 -25.48 -22.50
C ALA A 445 11.35 -24.97 -21.42
N PHE A 446 11.69 -23.88 -20.72
CA PHE A 446 10.78 -23.25 -19.75
C PHE A 446 9.59 -22.58 -20.43
N LYS A 447 9.79 -21.93 -21.58
CA LYS A 447 8.71 -21.38 -22.41
C LYS A 447 7.69 -22.46 -22.79
N LYS A 448 8.15 -23.62 -23.28
CA LYS A 448 7.29 -24.77 -23.60
C LYS A 448 6.54 -25.28 -22.39
N TRP A 449 7.25 -25.50 -21.28
CA TRP A 449 6.60 -25.93 -20.04
C TRP A 449 5.53 -24.94 -19.59
N LEU A 450 5.82 -23.63 -19.61
CA LEU A 450 4.87 -22.57 -19.25
C LEU A 450 3.65 -22.57 -20.16
N ALA A 451 3.85 -22.72 -21.48
CA ALA A 451 2.76 -22.81 -22.45
C ALA A 451 1.86 -24.03 -22.16
N LEU A 452 2.45 -25.20 -21.92
CA LEU A 452 1.73 -26.43 -21.62
C LEU A 452 0.89 -26.33 -20.34
N VAL A 453 1.45 -25.84 -19.23
CA VAL A 453 0.71 -25.72 -17.96
C VAL A 453 -0.35 -24.61 -17.96
N THR A 454 -0.30 -23.69 -18.93
CA THR A 454 -1.30 -22.62 -19.09
C THR A 454 -2.26 -22.87 -20.24
N ARG A 455 -2.15 -24.04 -20.90
CA ARG A 455 -2.93 -24.42 -22.10
C ARG A 455 -2.75 -23.43 -23.28
N LEU A 456 -1.64 -22.70 -23.29
CA LEU A 456 -1.27 -21.79 -24.37
C LEU A 456 -0.39 -22.50 -25.40
N LYS A 457 -0.39 -21.98 -26.63
CA LYS A 457 0.58 -22.43 -27.65
C LYS A 457 1.93 -21.79 -27.36
N ALA A 458 3.03 -22.53 -27.47
CA ALA A 458 4.36 -21.96 -27.26
C ALA A 458 4.62 -20.74 -28.17
N THR A 459 4.17 -20.79 -29.43
CA THR A 459 4.27 -19.68 -30.39
C THR A 459 3.51 -18.41 -29.98
N SER A 460 2.46 -18.54 -29.16
CA SER A 460 1.72 -17.38 -28.64
C SER A 460 2.49 -16.61 -27.58
N LEU A 461 3.52 -17.18 -26.96
CA LEU A 461 4.37 -16.49 -25.98
C LEU A 461 5.46 -15.71 -26.72
N ILE A 462 5.25 -14.40 -26.92
CA ILE A 462 6.10 -13.59 -27.80
C ILE A 462 7.32 -13.05 -27.05
N ARG A 463 7.07 -12.37 -25.93
CA ARG A 463 8.10 -11.65 -25.18
C ARG A 463 7.96 -11.89 -23.70
N GLN A 464 9.07 -11.80 -22.99
CA GLN A 464 9.07 -11.83 -21.55
C GLN A 464 10.03 -10.85 -20.92
N ASN A 465 9.71 -10.46 -19.70
CA ASN A 465 10.59 -9.75 -18.80
C ASN A 465 10.62 -10.50 -17.47
N ALA A 466 11.77 -10.53 -16.80
CA ALA A 466 11.90 -11.10 -15.47
C ALA A 466 12.87 -10.30 -14.60
N ILE A 467 12.48 -10.11 -13.34
CA ILE A 467 13.27 -9.40 -12.33
C ILE A 467 13.30 -10.19 -11.04
N ALA A 468 14.47 -10.29 -10.39
CA ALA A 468 14.53 -10.75 -9.02
C ALA A 468 14.30 -9.55 -8.10
N ARG A 469 13.45 -9.70 -7.09
CA ARG A 469 13.10 -8.63 -6.14
C ARG A 469 13.43 -9.08 -4.72
N ARG A 470 13.88 -8.12 -3.92
CA ARG A 470 14.09 -8.25 -2.48
C ARG A 470 13.35 -7.10 -1.79
N PHE A 471 12.30 -7.46 -1.05
CA PHE A 471 11.53 -6.54 -0.23
C PHE A 471 12.08 -6.58 1.19
N ARG A 472 12.90 -5.58 1.51
CA ARG A 472 13.54 -5.43 2.82
C ARG A 472 12.50 -5.08 3.87
N ARG A 473 12.56 -5.76 5.01
CA ARG A 473 11.68 -5.47 6.15
C ARG A 473 11.86 -4.05 6.68
N GLY A 474 10.75 -3.41 7.05
CA GLY A 474 10.71 -2.04 7.55
C GLY A 474 10.83 -0.97 6.45
N LYS A 475 10.72 -1.36 5.18
CA LYS A 475 11.25 -0.57 4.06
C LYS A 475 10.42 -0.66 2.78
N ASP A 476 10.23 -1.87 2.28
CA ASP A 476 9.88 -2.09 0.88
C ASP A 476 8.42 -2.54 0.69
N TYR A 477 7.84 -2.18 -0.46
CA TYR A 477 6.45 -2.38 -0.86
C TYR A 477 6.29 -2.12 -2.36
N ALA A 478 5.13 -2.50 -2.92
CA ALA A 478 4.65 -2.02 -4.22
C ALA A 478 3.15 -1.74 -4.10
N LEU A 479 2.70 -0.53 -4.43
CA LEU A 479 1.29 -0.12 -4.32
C LEU A 479 0.43 -0.70 -5.45
N ALA A 480 -0.89 -0.61 -5.29
CA ALA A 480 -1.85 -1.05 -6.28
C ALA A 480 -1.65 -0.30 -7.60
N ASN A 481 -1.32 -1.05 -8.63
CA ASN A 481 -1.18 -0.53 -9.99
C ASN A 481 -2.13 -1.31 -10.91
N PRO A 482 -3.03 -0.67 -11.68
CA PRO A 482 -3.88 -1.35 -12.65
C PRO A 482 -3.09 -1.84 -13.85
N TYR A 483 -3.54 -2.94 -14.45
CA TYR A 483 -3.06 -3.34 -15.76
C TYR A 483 -3.82 -2.57 -16.84
N LEU A 484 -3.09 -1.87 -17.71
CA LEU A 484 -3.63 -0.99 -18.74
C LEU A 484 -3.50 -1.57 -20.15
N GLY A 485 -2.99 -2.79 -20.29
CA GLY A 485 -2.90 -3.47 -21.57
C GLY A 485 -4.29 -3.89 -22.05
N GLN A 486 -4.51 -3.84 -23.37
CA GLN A 486 -5.79 -4.23 -23.96
C GLN A 486 -5.98 -5.75 -23.93
N GLN A 487 -4.89 -6.51 -24.07
CA GLN A 487 -4.89 -7.97 -24.03
C GLN A 487 -4.39 -8.46 -22.66
N PRO A 488 -4.95 -9.58 -22.14
CA PRO A 488 -4.46 -10.18 -20.91
C PRO A 488 -2.96 -10.46 -20.95
N GLN A 489 -2.30 -10.26 -19.81
CA GLN A 489 -0.88 -10.55 -19.63
C GLN A 489 -0.71 -11.74 -18.70
N LEU A 490 0.13 -12.68 -19.10
CA LEU A 490 0.51 -13.78 -18.22
C LEU A 490 1.61 -13.29 -17.28
N GLU A 491 1.37 -13.35 -15.97
CA GLU A 491 2.34 -13.01 -14.94
C GLU A 491 2.70 -14.24 -14.11
N PHE A 492 3.94 -14.36 -13.66
CA PHE A 492 4.33 -15.39 -12.71
C PHE A 492 5.23 -14.84 -11.61
N THR A 493 5.16 -15.45 -10.43
CA THR A 493 5.99 -15.11 -9.26
C THR A 493 6.55 -16.39 -8.65
N ILE A 494 7.88 -16.47 -8.59
CA ILE A 494 8.61 -17.53 -7.88
C ILE A 494 9.02 -16.99 -6.51
N SER A 495 8.27 -17.34 -5.46
CA SER A 495 8.61 -16.97 -4.09
C SER A 495 9.74 -17.88 -3.57
N ILE A 496 10.83 -17.24 -3.12
CA ILE A 496 12.06 -17.88 -2.64
C ILE A 496 12.43 -17.33 -1.26
N THR A 497 11.41 -17.04 -0.44
CA THR A 497 11.56 -16.46 0.89
C THR A 497 11.82 -17.55 1.93
N PRO A 498 13.01 -17.61 2.57
CA PRO A 498 13.38 -18.74 3.41
C PRO A 498 12.85 -18.65 4.85
N SER A 499 12.47 -17.44 5.29
CA SER A 499 11.90 -17.16 6.60
C SER A 499 10.44 -17.61 6.68
N GLY A 500 9.95 -17.93 7.88
CA GLY A 500 8.56 -18.31 8.14
C GLY A 500 7.77 -17.24 8.91
N GLY A 501 6.47 -17.50 9.10
CA GLY A 501 5.53 -16.60 9.79
C GLY A 501 4.81 -15.61 8.87
N TRP A 502 4.81 -15.87 7.56
CA TRP A 502 4.16 -15.02 6.54
C TRP A 502 2.71 -15.41 6.26
N GLU A 503 2.37 -16.67 6.53
CA GLU A 503 1.01 -17.18 6.39
C GLU A 503 0.28 -17.01 7.72
N ARG A 504 -1.02 -16.77 7.64
CA ARG A 504 -1.91 -16.85 8.79
C ARG A 504 -2.20 -18.34 8.98
N ASP A 505 -1.99 -18.87 10.19
CA ASP A 505 -2.32 -20.27 10.48
C ASP A 505 -3.86 -20.43 10.46
N GLU A 506 -4.43 -20.81 9.32
CA GLU A 506 -5.87 -21.11 9.17
C GLU A 506 -6.32 -22.29 10.07
N THR A 507 -5.38 -23.09 10.58
CA THR A 507 -5.64 -24.25 11.46
C THR A 507 -6.03 -23.90 12.89
N GLU A 508 -5.87 -22.65 13.32
CA GLU A 508 -6.39 -22.19 14.61
C GLU A 508 -7.85 -21.70 14.50
N GLU A 509 -8.31 -21.30 13.31
CA GLU A 509 -9.70 -20.87 13.06
C GLU A 509 -10.71 -22.03 13.11
N GLU A 510 -10.32 -23.25 12.69
CA GLU A 510 -11.18 -24.44 12.84
C GLU A 510 -11.30 -24.93 14.30
N ASN A 511 -10.29 -24.69 15.15
CA ASN A 511 -10.33 -25.11 16.56
C ASN A 511 -11.18 -24.19 17.43
N GLU A 512 -11.37 -22.94 17.02
CA GLU A 512 -12.28 -22.00 17.69
C GLU A 512 -13.74 -22.16 17.21
N ALA A 513 -13.97 -22.55 15.95
CA ALA A 513 -15.31 -22.92 15.47
C ALA A 513 -15.80 -24.28 16.02
N ALA A 514 -14.89 -25.19 16.41
CA ALA A 514 -15.24 -26.52 16.93
C ALA A 514 -15.52 -26.59 18.44
N ASN A 515 -15.18 -25.56 19.23
CA ASN A 515 -15.55 -25.51 20.66
C ASN A 515 -16.93 -24.87 20.94
N GLY A 516 -17.69 -24.60 19.88
CA GLY A 516 -19.05 -24.07 19.93
C GLY A 516 -20.17 -25.11 20.10
N TYR A 517 -19.93 -26.41 20.35
CA TYR A 517 -21.03 -27.37 20.62
C TYR A 517 -20.61 -28.52 21.54
N ALA A 518 -20.51 -28.25 22.84
CA ALA A 518 -20.66 -29.30 23.87
C ALA A 518 -22.09 -29.27 24.43
N VAL A 519 -22.97 -30.08 23.83
CA VAL A 519 -24.27 -30.43 24.41
C VAL A 519 -24.03 -31.22 25.69
N THR A 520 -24.18 -30.58 26.84
CA THR A 520 -24.22 -31.27 28.14
C THR A 520 -25.58 -31.94 28.29
N ASN A 521 -25.64 -33.24 28.05
CA ASN A 521 -26.71 -34.10 28.57
C ASN A 521 -26.66 -34.03 30.11
N GLY A 522 -27.81 -33.73 30.71
CA GLY A 522 -27.96 -33.65 32.14
C GLY A 522 -27.75 -35.01 32.82
N ASP A 523 -27.13 -34.96 33.99
CA ASP A 523 -27.55 -35.79 35.10
C ASP A 523 -27.25 -35.02 36.40
N GLU A 524 -28.30 -34.78 37.18
CA GLU A 524 -28.24 -34.26 38.54
C GLU A 524 -27.97 -35.44 39.48
N ASP A 525 -26.88 -35.41 40.26
CA ASP A 525 -26.82 -36.14 41.52
C ASP A 525 -26.13 -35.31 42.62
N LEU A 526 -26.62 -35.56 43.83
CA LEU A 526 -26.63 -34.72 45.02
C LEU A 526 -25.30 -34.71 45.80
N GLY A 527 -25.02 -33.63 46.54
CA GLY A 527 -24.16 -33.76 47.74
C GLY A 527 -23.42 -32.53 48.29
N THR A 528 -24.16 -31.62 48.92
CA THR A 528 -23.82 -30.83 50.13
C THR A 528 -22.35 -30.62 50.59
N GLY A 529 -21.97 -29.35 50.85
CA GLY A 529 -20.90 -29.01 51.81
C GLY A 529 -20.57 -27.51 51.90
N LYS A 530 -20.93 -26.86 53.02
CA LYS A 530 -20.61 -25.47 53.39
C LYS A 530 -19.11 -25.30 53.71
N ASP A 531 -18.50 -24.14 53.41
CA ASP A 531 -18.22 -23.07 54.39
C ASP A 531 -17.35 -21.92 53.84
N LYS A 532 -17.51 -20.77 54.51
CA LYS A 532 -17.02 -19.41 54.23
C LYS A 532 -15.49 -19.26 54.23
N ALA A 533 -14.99 -18.32 53.42
CA ALA A 533 -14.16 -17.20 53.92
C ALA A 533 -14.10 -16.05 52.91
N LYS A 534 -14.42 -14.86 53.44
CA LYS A 534 -14.40 -13.54 52.80
C LYS A 534 -12.98 -12.99 52.93
N ALA A 535 -12.35 -12.57 51.83
CA ALA A 535 -11.17 -11.72 51.85
C ALA A 535 -11.40 -10.56 50.89
N GLU A 536 -11.77 -9.42 51.45
CA GLU A 536 -11.74 -8.11 50.80
C GLU A 536 -10.27 -7.67 50.71
N SER A 537 -9.76 -7.46 49.50
CA SER A 537 -8.55 -6.68 49.27
C SER A 537 -8.90 -5.58 48.28
N ALA A 538 -8.77 -4.34 48.75
CA ALA A 538 -9.13 -3.10 48.08
C ALA A 538 -8.49 -2.97 46.70
N GLU A 539 -9.31 -2.67 45.71
CA GLU A 539 -8.89 -2.14 44.42
C GLU A 539 -8.31 -0.73 44.64
N SER A 540 -7.03 -0.56 44.34
CA SER A 540 -6.45 0.74 44.08
C SER A 540 -6.81 1.15 42.66
N GLU A 541 -7.76 2.07 42.52
CA GLU A 541 -8.03 2.82 41.30
C GLU A 541 -6.77 3.60 40.88
N GLN A 542 -5.95 3.02 40.00
CA GLN A 542 -5.12 3.77 39.07
C GLN A 542 -5.75 3.62 37.69
N ASP A 543 -6.72 4.48 37.41
CA ASP A 543 -7.38 4.69 36.12
C ASP A 543 -6.35 5.20 35.08
N GLN A 544 -5.51 4.30 34.54
CA GLN A 544 -4.79 4.57 33.32
C GLN A 544 -5.79 4.46 32.16
N ARG A 545 -6.40 5.58 31.79
CA ARG A 545 -7.27 5.70 30.62
C ARG A 545 -6.47 5.38 29.36
N GLN A 546 -6.51 4.15 28.90
CA GLN A 546 -5.87 3.70 27.65
C GLN A 546 -6.75 4.03 26.44
N VAL A 547 -6.14 4.31 25.30
CA VAL A 547 -6.86 4.55 24.04
C VAL A 547 -7.54 3.24 23.64
N GLN A 548 -8.85 3.28 23.41
CA GLN A 548 -9.61 2.11 22.98
C GLN A 548 -9.32 1.84 21.50
N VAL A 549 -8.50 0.83 21.24
CA VAL A 549 -8.08 0.40 19.91
C VAL A 549 -8.23 -1.12 19.84
N SER A 550 -8.80 -1.66 18.76
CA SER A 550 -8.75 -3.10 18.49
C SER A 550 -7.32 -3.48 18.09
N THR A 551 -6.67 -4.37 18.83
CA THR A 551 -5.33 -4.89 18.49
C THR A 551 -5.43 -6.33 18.03
N ALA A 552 -4.77 -6.66 16.91
CA ALA A 552 -4.64 -8.04 16.47
C ALA A 552 -3.80 -8.85 17.46
N GLU A 553 -4.15 -10.12 17.69
CA GLU A 553 -3.46 -11.01 18.64
C GLU A 553 -2.09 -11.46 18.11
N HIS A 554 -1.92 -11.48 16.78
CA HIS A 554 -0.68 -11.86 16.10
C HIS A 554 -0.08 -10.69 15.29
N ILE A 555 1.25 -10.67 15.19
CA ILE A 555 1.97 -9.67 14.40
C ILE A 555 1.87 -10.04 12.92
N GLU A 556 1.21 -9.19 12.14
CA GLU A 556 1.13 -9.36 10.70
C GLU A 556 2.37 -8.75 10.02
N PHE A 557 3.07 -9.56 9.23
CA PHE A 557 4.31 -9.15 8.56
C PHE A 557 4.08 -8.39 7.26
N GLY A 558 2.91 -8.52 6.65
CA GLY A 558 2.67 -8.07 5.29
C GLY A 558 3.51 -8.85 4.27
N GLY A 559 3.81 -8.23 3.14
CA GLY A 559 4.62 -8.84 2.08
C GLY A 559 3.87 -9.78 1.13
N GLU A 560 2.60 -10.05 1.32
CA GLU A 560 1.76 -10.78 0.37
C GLU A 560 1.65 -10.04 -0.98
N GLU A 561 1.69 -10.78 -2.08
CA GLU A 561 1.33 -10.27 -3.41
C GLU A 561 -0.18 -10.45 -3.59
N VAL A 562 -0.89 -9.38 -3.90
CA VAL A 562 -2.36 -9.39 -3.99
C VAL A 562 -2.77 -8.92 -5.38
N TYR A 563 -3.72 -9.64 -5.96
CA TYR A 563 -4.48 -9.28 -7.15
C TYR A 563 -5.92 -9.04 -6.74
N MET A 564 -6.49 -7.97 -7.25
CA MET A 564 -7.86 -7.57 -6.90
C MET A 564 -8.55 -6.97 -8.13
N ALA A 565 -9.87 -7.14 -8.18
CA ALA A 565 -10.71 -6.54 -9.20
C ALA A 565 -10.55 -5.01 -9.18
N GLY A 566 -10.46 -4.41 -10.37
CA GLY A 566 -10.63 -2.96 -10.50
C GLY A 566 -12.12 -2.60 -10.52
N ASP A 567 -12.45 -1.33 -10.32
CA ASP A 567 -13.82 -0.85 -10.57
C ASP A 567 -14.13 -0.90 -12.08
N ASP A 568 -15.32 -1.42 -12.45
CA ASP A 568 -15.74 -1.62 -13.85
C ASP A 568 -15.74 -0.32 -14.69
N GLU A 569 -15.39 -0.45 -15.98
CA GLU A 569 -15.22 0.68 -16.90
C GLU A 569 -16.52 1.48 -17.17
N ASP A 570 -17.70 0.91 -16.90
CA ASP A 570 -19.00 1.59 -17.07
C ASP A 570 -19.28 2.66 -15.99
N ASP A 571 -18.47 2.70 -14.92
CA ASP A 571 -18.45 3.79 -13.93
C ASP A 571 -17.31 4.80 -14.19
N LEU A 572 -16.48 4.62 -15.24
CA LEU A 572 -15.35 5.51 -15.53
C LEU A 572 -15.73 6.87 -16.11
N ASP A 573 -16.94 7.04 -16.63
CA ASP A 573 -17.48 8.37 -16.95
C ASP A 573 -17.79 9.20 -15.67
N ALA A 574 -17.68 8.59 -14.49
CA ALA A 574 -17.68 9.25 -13.18
C ALA A 574 -16.36 9.08 -12.39
N ALA A 575 -15.41 8.24 -12.83
CA ALA A 575 -14.11 8.05 -12.18
C ALA A 575 -13.04 9.08 -12.57
N SER A 576 -13.40 10.09 -13.36
CA SER A 576 -12.66 11.36 -13.38
C SER A 576 -13.33 12.34 -12.42
N VAL A 577 -12.64 12.63 -11.32
CA VAL A 577 -12.99 13.68 -10.34
C VAL A 577 -14.15 13.33 -9.38
N SER A 578 -13.92 12.38 -8.47
CA SER A 578 -14.39 12.52 -7.08
C SER A 578 -13.40 11.79 -6.17
N SER A 579 -12.52 12.46 -5.41
CA SER A 579 -12.76 13.36 -4.29
C SER A 579 -13.39 12.67 -3.09
N GLN A 580 -12.57 11.96 -2.32
CA GLN A 580 -12.78 11.90 -0.89
C GLN A 580 -11.48 12.31 -0.19
N THR A 581 -11.61 13.19 0.80
CA THR A 581 -10.76 13.20 2.01
C THR A 581 -10.56 11.76 2.48
N LEU A 582 -9.59 11.44 3.36
CA LEU A 582 -9.58 10.12 4.04
C LEU A 582 -11.05 9.66 4.29
N PRO A 583 -11.48 8.51 3.74
CA PRO A 583 -12.85 8.34 3.23
C PRO A 583 -13.89 8.74 4.27
N SER A 584 -14.79 9.63 3.87
CA SER A 584 -16.00 9.90 4.64
C SER A 584 -16.82 8.62 4.67
N VAL A 585 -17.05 8.06 5.86
CA VAL A 585 -17.94 6.92 6.09
C VAL A 585 -19.33 7.29 5.58
N GLY A 586 -19.72 6.72 4.44
CA GLY A 586 -21.01 6.98 3.82
C GLY A 586 -21.16 6.41 2.40
N LYS A 587 -21.41 5.09 2.31
CA LYS A 587 -22.07 4.35 1.21
C LYS A 587 -21.34 3.94 -0.09
N LYS A 588 -20.03 4.17 -0.27
CA LYS A 588 -19.26 3.43 -1.30
C LYS A 588 -17.92 2.98 -0.72
N ALA A 589 -17.60 1.70 -0.85
CA ALA A 589 -16.33 1.12 -0.39
C ALA A 589 -15.18 1.69 -1.24
N ASP A 590 -14.05 1.99 -0.60
CA ASP A 590 -12.84 2.42 -1.29
C ASP A 590 -12.19 1.17 -1.93
N PRO A 591 -11.91 1.17 -3.24
CA PRO A 591 -11.44 -0.01 -3.97
C PRO A 591 -10.12 -0.56 -3.44
N ALA A 592 -9.33 0.22 -2.69
CA ALA A 592 -8.07 -0.22 -2.11
C ALA A 592 -8.20 -0.71 -0.65
N ILE A 593 -9.41 -0.73 -0.08
CA ILE A 593 -9.63 -1.30 1.25
C ILE A 593 -9.56 -2.81 1.17
N TYR A 594 -8.41 -3.31 1.59
CA TYR A 594 -8.17 -4.72 1.82
C TYR A 594 -8.71 -5.07 3.21
N LYS A 595 -9.85 -5.77 3.27
CA LYS A 595 -10.22 -6.53 4.47
C LYS A 595 -9.52 -7.88 4.36
N SER A 596 -8.41 -8.06 5.08
CA SER A 596 -7.98 -9.41 5.44
C SER A 596 -9.16 -10.05 6.19
N SER A 597 -9.48 -11.31 5.95
CA SER A 597 -10.72 -12.01 6.35
C SER A 597 -11.04 -12.08 7.86
N ALA A 598 -10.36 -11.32 8.70
CA ALA A 598 -10.60 -11.24 10.13
C ALA A 598 -11.56 -10.08 10.46
N GLY A 599 -12.80 -10.40 10.83
CA GLY A 599 -13.46 -9.65 11.92
C GLY A 599 -14.97 -9.37 11.86
N ASP A 600 -15.68 -9.59 10.74
CA ASP A 600 -17.12 -9.32 10.70
C ASP A 600 -17.90 -10.59 10.28
N GLU A 601 -18.74 -11.11 11.18
CA GLU A 601 -19.72 -12.19 10.93
C GLU A 601 -20.83 -11.79 9.92
N ASP A 602 -20.79 -10.55 9.43
CA ASP A 602 -21.71 -10.04 8.42
C ASP A 602 -21.09 -10.28 7.05
N GLY A 603 -21.54 -11.33 6.36
CA GLY A 603 -21.08 -11.78 5.03
C GLY A 603 -21.26 -10.79 3.88
N GLU A 604 -20.66 -9.61 3.98
CA GLU A 604 -20.37 -8.72 2.86
C GLU A 604 -19.12 -9.26 2.15
N GLU A 605 -19.37 -9.86 0.98
CA GLU A 605 -18.46 -10.32 -0.08
C GLU A 605 -16.99 -9.87 0.06
N ASP A 606 -16.06 -10.84 0.06
CA ASP A 606 -14.60 -10.65 0.06
C ASP A 606 -14.20 -9.42 -0.77
N GLY A 607 -13.48 -8.48 -0.16
CA GLY A 607 -13.23 -7.11 -0.66
C GLY A 607 -12.47 -6.99 -1.99
N GLY A 608 -13.02 -7.54 -3.07
CA GLY A 608 -12.49 -7.54 -4.42
C GLY A 608 -11.23 -8.38 -4.65
N ILE A 609 -10.75 -9.15 -3.66
CA ILE A 609 -9.50 -9.93 -3.79
C ILE A 609 -9.73 -11.13 -4.70
N LEU A 610 -8.95 -11.23 -5.77
CA LEU A 610 -9.01 -12.32 -6.74
C LEU A 610 -7.99 -13.42 -6.41
N PHE A 611 -6.80 -13.02 -5.96
CA PHE A 611 -5.72 -13.94 -5.63
C PHE A 611 -4.74 -13.28 -4.66
N ALA A 612 -4.36 -13.96 -3.58
CA ALA A 612 -3.36 -13.50 -2.64
C ALA A 612 -2.28 -14.57 -2.45
N ASN A 613 -1.03 -14.17 -2.52
CA ASN A 613 0.13 -15.04 -2.39
C ASN A 613 1.10 -14.52 -1.32
N PRO A 614 0.98 -15.03 -0.09
CA PRO A 614 1.95 -14.75 0.98
C PRO A 614 3.38 -15.11 0.57
N ALA A 615 4.36 -14.47 1.20
CA ALA A 615 5.74 -14.84 0.99
C ALA A 615 5.99 -16.27 1.50
N ALA A 616 6.47 -17.14 0.62
CA ALA A 616 6.72 -18.54 0.93
C ALA A 616 8.05 -19.04 0.36
N TRP A 617 8.48 -20.21 0.83
CA TRP A 617 9.68 -20.87 0.31
C TRP A 617 9.34 -21.79 -0.87
N ASN A 618 9.98 -21.57 -2.02
CA ASN A 618 9.93 -22.46 -3.18
C ASN A 618 8.51 -22.65 -3.75
N ARG A 619 7.75 -21.55 -3.84
CA ARG A 619 6.39 -21.51 -4.38
C ARG A 619 6.38 -20.79 -5.72
N PHE A 620 5.78 -21.38 -6.73
CA PHE A 620 5.59 -20.77 -8.05
C PHE A 620 4.12 -20.46 -8.26
N SER A 621 3.79 -19.23 -8.63
CA SER A 621 2.42 -18.80 -8.92
C SER A 621 2.35 -18.22 -10.32
N ILE A 622 1.25 -18.49 -11.02
CA ILE A 622 0.93 -17.94 -12.35
C ILE A 622 -0.44 -17.29 -12.26
N VAL A 623 -0.61 -16.13 -12.87
CA VAL A 623 -1.90 -15.42 -12.97
C VAL A 623 -2.04 -14.87 -14.38
N LEU A 624 -3.19 -15.09 -15.02
CA LEU A 624 -3.58 -14.37 -16.23
C LEU A 624 -4.28 -13.08 -15.81
N ARG A 625 -3.65 -11.94 -16.08
CA ARG A 625 -4.11 -10.64 -15.61
C ARG A 625 -4.73 -9.85 -16.75
N ASP A 626 -6.00 -9.54 -16.64
CA ASP A 626 -6.77 -8.73 -17.57
C ASP A 626 -6.71 -7.23 -17.23
N LYS A 627 -7.27 -6.42 -18.13
CA LYS A 627 -7.31 -4.96 -18.03
C LYS A 627 -8.12 -4.56 -16.79
N GLY A 628 -7.61 -3.61 -16.01
CA GLY A 628 -8.28 -3.09 -14.82
C GLY A 628 -7.90 -3.80 -13.53
N VAL A 629 -7.57 -5.11 -13.56
CA VAL A 629 -7.13 -5.82 -12.34
C VAL A 629 -5.89 -5.16 -11.76
N LEU A 630 -5.97 -4.87 -10.46
CA LEU A 630 -4.92 -4.24 -9.68
C LEU A 630 -3.97 -5.31 -9.13
N ARG A 631 -2.69 -4.97 -8.98
CA ARG A 631 -1.66 -5.81 -8.35
C ARG A 631 -0.83 -4.96 -7.39
N PHE A 632 -0.56 -5.49 -6.20
CA PHE A 632 0.36 -4.86 -5.24
C PHE A 632 1.13 -5.91 -4.43
N VAL A 633 2.20 -5.48 -3.77
CA VAL A 633 2.90 -6.26 -2.74
C VAL A 633 2.88 -5.45 -1.45
N LYS A 634 2.22 -6.00 -0.44
CA LYS A 634 2.03 -5.32 0.84
C LYS A 634 3.38 -4.95 1.47
N TYR A 635 3.42 -3.83 2.18
CA TYR A 635 4.62 -3.41 2.92
C TYR A 635 5.08 -4.48 3.89
N VAL A 636 6.38 -4.77 3.86
CA VAL A 636 7.00 -5.74 4.76
C VAL A 636 7.36 -5.06 6.08
N SER A 637 6.65 -5.41 7.16
CA SER A 637 6.89 -4.91 8.51
C SER A 637 8.33 -5.17 8.97
N ARG A 638 8.90 -4.25 9.75
CA ARG A 638 10.21 -4.45 10.42
C ARG A 638 10.23 -5.69 11.31
N SER A 639 9.06 -6.13 11.81
CA SER A 639 8.91 -7.30 12.67
C SER A 639 9.08 -8.63 11.93
N ALA A 640 9.08 -8.63 10.59
CA ALA A 640 9.27 -9.85 9.81
C ALA A 640 10.61 -10.54 10.12
N ASN A 641 10.58 -11.88 10.14
CA ASN A 641 11.75 -12.70 10.50
C ASN A 641 12.90 -12.61 9.47
N GLY A 642 12.59 -12.26 8.22
CA GLY A 642 13.54 -12.01 7.14
C GLY A 642 12.98 -11.05 6.11
N ASP A 643 13.70 -10.85 5.01
CA ASP A 643 13.19 -10.09 3.87
C ASP A 643 12.31 -11.01 3.00
N ARG A 644 11.39 -10.43 2.21
CA ARG A 644 10.70 -11.19 1.15
C ARG A 644 11.59 -11.23 -0.10
N TRP A 645 11.71 -12.41 -0.69
CA TRP A 645 12.46 -12.63 -1.93
C TRP A 645 11.59 -13.32 -2.96
N ASP A 646 11.57 -12.79 -4.17
CA ASP A 646 10.90 -13.43 -5.29
C ASP A 646 11.59 -13.16 -6.63
N VAL A 647 11.19 -13.93 -7.64
CA VAL A 647 11.43 -13.63 -9.05
C VAL A 647 10.09 -13.39 -9.72
N LYS A 648 9.90 -12.18 -10.24
CA LYS A 648 8.69 -11.78 -10.94
C LYS A 648 8.93 -11.81 -12.44
N GLY A 649 8.06 -12.53 -13.16
CA GLY A 649 8.03 -12.57 -14.61
C GLY A 649 6.72 -12.02 -15.18
N GLU A 650 6.82 -11.42 -16.36
CA GLU A 650 5.70 -10.89 -17.13
C GLU A 650 5.89 -11.31 -18.59
N VAL A 651 4.88 -11.94 -19.17
CA VAL A 651 4.90 -12.54 -20.51
C VAL A 651 3.80 -11.94 -21.37
N ILE A 652 4.20 -11.41 -22.53
CA ILE A 652 3.29 -10.89 -23.55
C ILE A 652 2.84 -12.07 -24.42
N VAL A 653 1.53 -12.27 -24.47
CA VAL A 653 0.85 -13.28 -25.27
C VAL A 653 0.32 -12.64 -26.57
N GLU A 654 0.30 -13.39 -27.67
CA GLU A 654 -0.19 -12.93 -28.98
C GLU A 654 -1.70 -12.66 -28.99
N ASP A 655 -2.11 -11.66 -29.75
CA ASP A 655 -3.52 -11.30 -29.98
C ASP A 655 -4.29 -12.48 -30.60
N GLY A 656 -5.51 -12.77 -30.11
CA GLY A 656 -6.36 -13.84 -30.63
C GLY A 656 -6.07 -15.25 -30.09
N THR A 657 -5.09 -15.39 -29.18
CA THR A 657 -4.81 -16.66 -28.48
C THR A 657 -5.99 -17.16 -27.65
N TRP A 658 -6.86 -16.25 -27.21
CA TRP A 658 -7.96 -16.50 -26.29
C TRP A 658 -9.35 -16.43 -26.96
N ASP A 659 -9.42 -16.02 -28.22
CA ASP A 659 -10.68 -15.93 -28.99
C ASP A 659 -11.07 -17.33 -29.52
N GLY A 660 -11.46 -18.20 -28.61
CA GLY A 660 -11.93 -19.56 -28.88
C GLY A 660 -13.45 -19.65 -28.88
N ASP A 661 -14.11 -19.02 -29.85
CA ASP A 661 -15.41 -19.47 -30.37
C ASP A 661 -15.27 -19.62 -31.89
N GLU A 662 -14.36 -20.50 -32.30
CA GLU A 662 -14.45 -21.09 -33.63
C GLU A 662 -15.72 -21.95 -33.64
N ASN A 663 -16.79 -21.38 -34.21
CA ASN A 663 -17.95 -22.13 -34.65
C ASN A 663 -17.47 -23.38 -35.40
N VAL A 664 -17.62 -24.53 -34.75
CA VAL A 664 -17.63 -25.81 -35.42
C VAL A 664 -18.92 -25.85 -36.23
N ASP A 665 -18.90 -25.23 -37.42
CA ASP A 665 -19.88 -25.48 -38.45
C ASP A 665 -19.64 -26.92 -38.96
N GLU A 666 -20.10 -27.90 -38.19
CA GLU A 666 -20.55 -29.18 -38.73
C GLU A 666 -21.82 -28.91 -39.56
N ASP A 667 -21.64 -28.41 -40.78
CA ASP A 667 -22.64 -28.60 -41.83
C ASP A 667 -22.04 -29.55 -42.88
N GLY A 668 -22.26 -30.83 -42.62
CA GLY A 668 -22.18 -31.89 -43.60
C GLY A 668 -23.23 -31.65 -44.69
N GLY A 669 -22.85 -30.91 -45.72
CA GLY A 669 -23.60 -30.81 -46.96
C GLY A 669 -23.25 -32.00 -47.86
N GLU A 670 -24.10 -33.02 -47.84
CA GLU A 670 -24.15 -34.08 -48.85
C GLU A 670 -24.38 -33.45 -50.23
N GLU A 671 -23.40 -33.56 -51.14
CA GLU A 671 -23.61 -33.28 -52.56
C GLU A 671 -24.43 -34.43 -53.17
N GLU A 672 -25.75 -34.24 -53.24
CA GLU A 672 -26.62 -35.03 -54.11
C GLU A 672 -26.33 -34.69 -55.58
N GLU A 673 -25.80 -35.66 -56.32
CA GLU A 673 -25.79 -35.67 -57.77
C GLU A 673 -27.23 -35.79 -58.30
N GLU A 674 -27.81 -34.70 -58.84
CA GLU A 674 -28.96 -34.79 -59.74
C GLU A 674 -28.55 -34.57 -61.20
N GLU A 675 -28.58 -35.69 -61.91
CA GLU A 675 -28.67 -35.84 -63.37
C GLU A 675 -30.06 -35.35 -63.85
N ASP A 676 -30.14 -34.33 -64.72
CA ASP A 676 -30.89 -34.35 -66.01
C ASP A 676 -31.25 -32.96 -66.59
N GLY A 677 -30.78 -32.72 -67.81
CA GLY A 677 -31.66 -32.40 -68.95
C GLY A 677 -32.22 -30.98 -69.15
N ARG A 678 -31.50 -30.12 -69.89
CA ARG A 678 -31.85 -29.68 -71.27
C ARG A 678 -30.90 -28.64 -71.86
#